data_AF-A0AB35R6B2-F1
#
_entry.id   AF-A0AB35R6B2-F1
#
_cell.length_a   1.000
_cell.length_b   1.000
_cell.length_c   1.000
_cell.angle_alpha   90.00
_cell.angle_beta   90.00
_cell.angle_gamma   90.00
#
_symmetry.space_group_name_H-M   'P 1'
#
loop_
_entity.id
_entity.type
_entity.pdbx_description
1 polymer ?
#
loop_
_entity_poly.entity_id
_entity_poly.type
_entity_poly.pdbx_seq_one_letter_code
_entity_poly.pdbx_strand_id
1 'polypeptide(L)'
;MAIYEEVLAWADRLPPWRQDALRRLCIQGAWNEADLEEILDLAKQHHGIRSAMEPAPEPIRFAADHFPAEAYRDSTVVLTSLHTLVDVGKIPSDQALTFQLQGLTIVYGGNGAGKSGYARVLKQACRARSPGTVYANAYDPNYQQLIPSATIDFELDNAPVQAIWSGQRGHVPRPELRRISVFDSDCARHYLQTREAATFQPSALAYLQQLANGLNQALRPRLQAEIAGLATDITPFNVIPADTVAGQTIHPIDPATDLTRARTLAMLNADEQADLTRLPQEISEADPTARATNLDNAAIRVDELANSIAMAANIVSDGAIGTAQSAHRSLVEAEAAEVAASALLQSEDATQLLPGTGQGPWALLFSAAREYSTSTAYPGHAFPVTDEGGVCVLCQQELTPEAKDRLQQFDRYTRNRAAEAAQVARNVWQQIVRDVNQATVTLTVSPVMFESLGARIATLPDEIRTFQDDLAARLQWLRAAIADGEWLDRPIYRVANPTASLHQVAEVLRVEAVRLRGNLDAAALAAKRLRLKELEARRLLSEHIESIARVTENLALRAKLQRCLEDIGGTRSISVFAGQLARRYVSEALAGRMNDELNRLDLYHIRAGVSSTGDAGSVRLGIQLNECQLDPHLVLSEAEQRMCALAYFFAELHQSGSTSGIVFDDPVSSLDHNHRTAVARRVVEESAGRQVIVFTHDAVFFGELLTFCQDAQLAPEVRSINYRAEGPGYIDAGLPYDMRRHRERIAHHRTDQQRIAAIFNNPPGDDERLSMRNAYDDLRVTIEVGIEDTILNETVVRFRDGISVGRLNGVMSVQEADYREVQRLHDKCCRNVRAHSHAAGQQRAVTQPDELLRDIETVNTLFQDIRRRRG
;
A
#
# COMPACT_ATOMS: atom_id res chain seq x y z
N MET A 1 7.02 20.01 35.80
CA MET A 1 7.55 20.54 34.53
C MET A 1 6.39 20.73 33.60
N ALA A 2 6.52 21.69 32.71
CA ALA A 2 5.59 21.98 31.64
C ALA A 2 5.50 20.78 30.66
N ILE A 3 4.33 20.47 30.09
CA ILE A 3 4.19 19.43 29.07
C ILE A 3 5.12 19.70 27.88
N TYR A 4 5.27 20.96 27.45
CA TYR A 4 6.14 21.30 26.31
C TYR A 4 7.64 21.20 26.64
N GLU A 5 8.08 21.43 27.88
CA GLU A 5 9.47 21.19 28.29
C GLU A 5 9.84 19.71 28.20
N GLU A 6 8.93 18.83 28.62
CA GLU A 6 9.13 17.40 28.49
C GLU A 6 9.24 16.99 27.02
N VAL A 7 8.41 17.55 26.14
CA VAL A 7 8.49 17.25 24.70
C VAL A 7 9.76 17.82 24.09
N LEU A 8 10.22 19.01 24.50
CA LEU A 8 11.47 19.59 24.03
C LEU A 8 12.66 18.67 24.37
N ALA A 9 12.78 18.28 25.64
CA ALA A 9 13.85 17.40 26.10
C ALA A 9 13.81 16.00 25.45
N TRP A 10 12.62 15.54 25.06
CA TRP A 10 12.46 14.30 24.31
C TRP A 10 12.82 14.48 22.82
N ALA A 11 12.42 15.59 22.19
CA ALA A 11 12.64 15.88 20.79
C ALA A 11 14.13 16.04 20.44
N ASP A 12 14.95 16.50 21.39
CA ASP A 12 16.42 16.56 21.25
C ASP A 12 17.06 15.19 20.93
N ARG A 13 16.36 14.08 21.25
CA ARG A 13 16.82 12.71 20.97
C ARG A 13 16.40 12.22 19.60
N LEU A 14 15.57 12.98 18.87
CA LEU A 14 15.12 12.61 17.53
C LEU A 14 16.15 12.96 16.46
N PRO A 15 16.19 12.22 15.34
CA PRO A 15 16.93 12.62 14.16
C PRO A 15 16.54 14.03 13.67
N PRO A 16 17.47 14.83 13.11
CA PRO A 16 17.21 16.21 12.69
C PRO A 16 15.99 16.36 11.77
N TRP A 17 15.76 15.42 10.86
CA TRP A 17 14.62 15.45 9.94
C TRP A 17 13.27 15.29 10.67
N ARG A 18 13.21 14.51 11.75
CA ARG A 18 12.00 14.37 12.58
C ARG A 18 11.79 15.59 13.46
N GLN A 19 12.86 16.24 13.90
CA GLN A 19 12.78 17.51 14.60
C GLN A 19 12.16 18.58 13.70
N ASP A 20 12.61 18.67 12.44
CA ASP A 20 12.02 19.60 11.47
C ASP A 20 10.56 19.25 11.15
N ALA A 21 10.23 17.97 11.01
CA ALA A 21 8.85 17.52 10.81
C ALA A 21 7.94 17.93 11.98
N LEU A 22 8.37 17.72 13.23
CA LEU A 22 7.66 18.16 14.43
C LEU A 22 7.54 19.69 14.49
N ARG A 23 8.62 20.41 14.19
CA ARG A 23 8.65 21.88 14.10
C ARG A 23 7.57 22.42 13.16
N ARG A 24 7.45 21.85 11.96
CA ARG A 24 6.44 22.24 10.97
C ARG A 24 5.02 22.04 11.52
N LEU A 25 4.74 20.90 12.17
CA LEU A 25 3.44 20.68 12.81
C LEU A 25 3.15 21.72 13.88
N CYS A 26 4.12 22.07 14.72
CA CYS A 26 3.93 23.04 15.80
C CYS A 26 3.72 24.47 15.28
N ILE A 27 4.37 24.87 14.18
CA ILE A 27 4.23 26.21 13.60
C ILE A 27 2.97 26.34 12.73
N GLN A 28 2.70 25.34 11.89
CA GLN A 28 1.69 25.41 10.82
C GLN A 28 0.38 24.71 11.18
N GLY A 29 0.38 23.86 12.21
CA GLY A 29 -0.78 23.06 12.65
C GLY A 29 -1.00 21.76 11.88
N ALA A 30 -0.52 21.66 10.62
CA ALA A 30 -0.58 20.47 9.79
C ALA A 30 0.49 20.54 8.68
N TRP A 31 0.82 19.38 8.07
CA TRP A 31 1.66 19.34 6.87
C TRP A 31 0.83 19.49 5.60
N ASN A 32 1.29 20.31 4.66
CA ASN A 32 0.79 20.30 3.29
C ASN A 32 1.62 19.34 2.40
N GLU A 33 1.25 19.22 1.12
CA GLU A 33 1.92 18.33 0.18
C GLU A 33 3.40 18.66 -0.03
N ALA A 34 3.75 19.96 -0.08
CA ALA A 34 5.14 20.40 -0.21
C ALA A 34 5.96 20.08 1.05
N ASP A 35 5.36 20.21 2.25
CA ASP A 35 6.02 19.78 3.49
C ASP A 35 6.30 18.28 3.49
N LEU A 36 5.35 17.46 3.01
CA LEU A 36 5.54 16.00 2.92
C LEU A 36 6.68 15.61 1.98
N GLU A 37 6.80 16.28 0.84
CA GLU A 37 7.91 16.08 -0.10
C GLU A 37 9.26 16.47 0.52
N GLU A 38 9.35 17.66 1.11
CA GLU A 38 10.58 18.13 1.77
C GLU A 38 10.98 17.24 2.95
N ILE A 39 10.03 16.80 3.79
CA ILE A 39 10.31 15.90 4.92
C ILE A 39 10.81 14.54 4.42
N LEU A 40 10.22 14.00 3.35
CA LEU A 40 10.68 12.74 2.76
C LEU A 40 12.09 12.87 2.19
N ASP A 41 12.40 13.98 1.54
CA ASP A 41 13.74 14.27 1.03
C ASP A 41 14.76 14.38 2.18
N LEU A 42 14.45 15.12 3.25
CA LEU A 42 15.28 15.20 4.45
C LEU A 42 15.52 13.83 5.11
N ALA A 43 14.50 12.97 5.15
CA ALA A 43 14.64 11.60 5.64
C ALA A 43 15.59 10.79 4.75
N LYS A 44 15.48 10.89 3.42
CA LYS A 44 16.41 10.25 2.47
C LYS A 44 17.84 10.75 2.63
N GLN A 45 18.03 12.06 2.79
CA GLN A 45 19.32 12.68 3.05
C GLN A 45 19.99 12.12 4.32
N HIS A 46 19.22 11.95 5.40
CA HIS A 46 19.70 11.34 6.64
C HIS A 46 20.28 9.92 6.44
N HIS A 47 19.76 9.17 5.46
CA HIS A 47 20.23 7.83 5.09
C HIS A 47 21.24 7.83 3.92
N GLY A 48 21.85 8.98 3.61
CA GLY A 48 22.94 9.11 2.65
C GLY A 48 22.50 9.04 1.18
N ILE A 49 21.26 9.44 0.90
CA ILE A 49 20.71 9.64 -0.45
C ILE A 49 20.77 11.15 -0.76
N ARG A 50 21.24 11.53 -1.94
CA ARG A 50 21.32 12.94 -2.32
C ARG A 50 19.92 13.52 -2.50
N SER A 51 19.74 14.80 -2.15
CA SER A 51 18.49 15.51 -2.38
C SER A 51 18.16 15.56 -3.86
N ALA A 52 16.88 15.41 -4.19
CA ALA A 52 16.37 15.62 -5.54
C ALA A 52 15.91 17.08 -5.78
N MET A 53 15.98 17.94 -4.75
CA MET A 53 15.49 19.31 -4.77
C MET A 53 16.65 20.31 -4.88
N GLU A 54 16.43 21.42 -5.60
CA GLU A 54 17.38 22.53 -5.70
C GLU A 54 16.70 23.86 -5.33
N PRO A 55 17.19 24.57 -4.29
CA PRO A 55 18.26 24.18 -3.38
C PRO A 55 17.86 23.00 -2.46
N ALA A 56 18.86 22.21 -2.04
CA ALA A 56 18.62 21.10 -1.12
C ALA A 56 18.13 21.63 0.24
N PRO A 57 17.01 21.11 0.78
CA PRO A 57 16.50 21.55 2.07
C PRO A 57 17.42 21.11 3.20
N GLU A 58 17.62 21.98 4.19
CA GLU A 58 18.34 21.68 5.43
C GLU A 58 17.36 21.52 6.59
N PRO A 59 17.53 20.52 7.48
CA PRO A 59 16.62 20.32 8.60
C PRO A 59 16.83 21.41 9.66
N ILE A 60 15.76 22.13 10.00
CA ILE A 60 15.79 23.10 11.10
C ILE A 60 15.48 22.36 12.40
N ARG A 61 16.35 22.52 13.41
CA ARG A 61 16.16 21.89 14.71
C ARG A 61 14.89 22.37 15.39
N PHE A 62 14.30 21.45 16.15
CA PHE A 62 13.20 21.78 17.03
C PHE A 62 13.73 22.45 18.29
N ALA A 63 13.02 23.44 18.80
CA ALA A 63 13.50 24.36 19.84
C ALA A 63 12.30 24.95 20.60
N ALA A 64 12.54 25.54 21.77
CA ALA A 64 11.49 25.97 22.69
C ALA A 64 10.58 27.04 22.08
N ASP A 65 11.15 27.85 21.20
CA ASP A 65 10.51 28.89 20.41
C ASP A 65 9.66 28.31 19.24
N HIS A 66 9.59 26.99 19.09
CA HIS A 66 8.63 26.30 18.23
C HIS A 66 7.39 25.79 19.00
N PHE A 67 7.42 25.81 20.33
CA PHE A 67 6.24 25.51 21.17
C PHE A 67 5.48 26.77 21.58
N PRO A 68 4.15 26.69 21.79
CA PRO A 68 3.48 27.68 22.61
C PRO A 68 4.16 27.73 23.99
N ALA A 69 4.69 28.88 24.42
CA ALA A 69 5.33 28.98 25.73
C ALA A 69 4.30 28.65 26.82
N GLU A 70 4.69 27.89 27.85
CA GLU A 70 3.82 27.71 29.00
C GLU A 70 3.80 28.95 29.86
N ALA A 71 2.64 29.19 30.42
CA ALA A 71 2.56 30.02 31.59
C ALA A 71 3.29 29.35 32.75
N TYR A 72 4.52 29.78 33.00
CA TYR A 72 5.11 29.64 34.32
C TYR A 72 4.30 30.45 35.33
N ARG A 73 4.07 29.89 36.51
CA ARG A 73 3.40 30.57 37.64
C ARG A 73 4.07 31.87 38.07
N ASP A 74 5.34 32.06 37.70
CA ASP A 74 6.20 33.09 38.29
C ASP A 74 6.27 34.40 37.48
N SER A 75 5.60 34.50 36.32
CA SER A 75 5.61 35.75 35.54
C SER A 75 4.33 36.02 34.75
N THR A 76 3.81 37.24 34.83
CA THR A 76 2.56 37.72 34.21
C THR A 76 2.86 38.54 32.96
N VAL A 77 2.13 38.25 31.87
CA VAL A 77 2.19 39.04 30.63
C VAL A 77 0.83 39.63 30.28
N VAL A 78 0.80 40.94 30.00
CA VAL A 78 -0.40 41.68 29.57
C VAL A 78 -0.08 42.55 28.35
N LEU A 79 -1.01 42.65 27.40
CA LEU A 79 -0.87 43.48 26.21
C LEU A 79 -1.13 44.95 26.53
N THR A 80 -0.35 45.85 25.96
CA THR A 80 -0.56 47.30 26.08
C THR A 80 -1.08 47.87 24.77
N SER A 81 -0.49 47.46 23.64
CA SER A 81 -0.90 47.97 22.33
C SER A 81 -0.53 47.04 21.15
N LEU A 82 -1.22 47.22 20.02
CA LEU A 82 -0.91 46.66 18.70
C LEU A 82 -0.98 47.78 17.66
N HIS A 83 0.15 48.11 17.03
CA HIS A 83 0.27 49.26 16.12
C HIS A 83 1.27 49.01 14.99
N THR A 84 1.42 49.99 14.09
CA THR A 84 2.37 49.93 12.96
C THR A 84 2.16 48.67 12.11
N LEU A 85 0.90 48.45 11.69
CA LEU A 85 0.52 47.32 10.86
C LEU A 85 0.92 47.59 9.41
N VAL A 86 1.96 46.93 8.93
CA VAL A 86 2.44 47.05 7.55
C VAL A 86 1.98 45.84 6.77
N ASP A 87 1.29 46.06 5.66
CA ASP A 87 0.74 45.02 4.78
C ASP A 87 -0.15 44.00 5.50
N VAL A 88 -0.79 44.34 6.62
CA VAL A 88 -1.78 43.46 7.27
C VAL A 88 -3.16 43.69 6.66
N GLY A 89 -3.50 42.90 5.64
CA GLY A 89 -4.71 43.13 4.85
C GLY A 89 -4.73 44.56 4.28
N LYS A 90 -5.86 45.27 4.42
CA LYS A 90 -6.01 46.67 4.00
C LYS A 90 -6.05 47.66 5.19
N ILE A 91 -5.51 47.25 6.34
CA ILE A 91 -5.49 48.09 7.54
C ILE A 91 -4.45 49.21 7.37
N PRO A 92 -4.78 50.48 7.66
CA PRO A 92 -3.81 51.57 7.59
C PRO A 92 -2.71 51.42 8.66
N SER A 93 -1.47 51.73 8.30
CA SER A 93 -0.29 51.51 9.15
C SER A 93 -0.16 52.47 10.33
N ASP A 94 -0.91 53.58 10.33
CA ASP A 94 -0.94 54.59 11.39
C ASP A 94 -1.93 54.26 12.52
N GLN A 95 -2.69 53.16 12.40
CA GLN A 95 -3.66 52.75 13.41
C GLN A 95 -2.96 52.07 14.60
N ALA A 96 -3.44 52.38 15.81
CA ALA A 96 -2.95 51.81 17.06
C ALA A 96 -4.12 51.35 17.94
N LEU A 97 -4.16 50.05 18.25
CA LEU A 97 -5.15 49.45 19.14
C LEU A 97 -4.55 49.31 20.53
N THR A 98 -5.11 50.02 21.51
CA THR A 98 -4.63 49.98 22.90
C THR A 98 -5.52 49.09 23.77
N PHE A 99 -4.94 48.52 24.82
CA PHE A 99 -5.62 47.63 25.75
C PHE A 99 -5.41 48.07 27.21
N GLN A 100 -6.40 47.78 28.04
CA GLN A 100 -6.34 48.04 29.48
C GLN A 100 -5.48 46.97 30.16
N LEU A 101 -4.52 47.37 31.01
CA LEU A 101 -3.58 46.43 31.66
C LEU A 101 -4.26 45.41 32.59
N GLN A 102 -5.40 45.77 33.18
CA GLN A 102 -6.22 44.90 34.03
C GLN A 102 -7.70 45.13 33.76
N GLY A 103 -8.51 44.08 33.78
CA GLY A 103 -9.94 44.16 33.51
C GLY A 103 -10.29 43.78 32.07
N LEU A 104 -11.38 44.33 31.56
CA LEU A 104 -11.94 43.98 30.26
C LEU A 104 -11.72 45.10 29.24
N THR A 105 -11.12 44.77 28.09
CA THR A 105 -11.15 45.62 26.88
C THR A 105 -12.08 44.99 25.84
N ILE A 106 -13.04 45.75 25.35
CA ILE A 106 -13.98 45.30 24.31
C ILE A 106 -13.68 46.04 23.01
N VAL A 107 -13.29 45.29 21.99
CA VAL A 107 -13.03 45.78 20.64
C VAL A 107 -14.23 45.43 19.76
N TYR A 108 -15.12 46.40 19.57
CA TYR A 108 -16.34 46.25 18.79
C TYR A 108 -16.14 46.72 17.35
N GLY A 109 -16.87 46.13 16.39
CA GLY A 109 -16.94 46.66 15.03
C GLY A 109 -17.82 45.81 14.13
N GLY A 110 -18.39 46.41 13.08
CA GLY A 110 -19.25 45.69 12.14
C GLY A 110 -18.52 44.61 11.33
N ASN A 111 -19.29 43.77 10.63
CA ASN A 111 -18.74 42.82 9.68
C ASN A 111 -17.99 43.55 8.57
N GLY A 112 -16.81 43.05 8.18
CA GLY A 112 -15.95 43.68 7.19
C GLY A 112 -15.15 44.90 7.68
N ALA A 113 -15.31 45.35 8.94
CA ALA A 113 -14.61 46.53 9.45
C ALA A 113 -13.09 46.36 9.65
N GLY A 114 -12.54 45.14 9.56
CA GLY A 114 -11.09 44.88 9.69
C GLY A 114 -10.64 44.23 11.01
N LYS A 115 -11.57 43.97 11.95
CA LYS A 115 -11.27 43.33 13.26
C LYS A 115 -10.42 42.06 13.15
N SER A 116 -10.79 41.17 12.23
CA SER A 116 -10.11 39.88 12.06
C SER A 116 -8.65 40.03 11.64
N GLY A 117 -8.24 41.17 11.04
CA GLY A 117 -6.83 41.44 10.75
C GLY A 117 -6.02 41.61 12.03
N TYR A 118 -6.49 42.44 12.96
CA TYR A 118 -5.89 42.60 14.29
C TYR A 118 -5.88 41.29 15.08
N ALA A 119 -7.02 40.58 15.10
CA ALA A 119 -7.13 39.31 15.82
C ALA A 119 -6.17 38.25 15.27
N ARG A 120 -6.00 38.12 13.95
CA ARG A 120 -5.07 37.16 13.34
C ARG A 120 -3.59 37.44 13.68
N VAL A 121 -3.21 38.72 13.76
CA VAL A 121 -1.85 39.09 14.22
C VAL A 121 -1.64 38.61 15.65
N LEU A 122 -2.58 38.88 16.56
CA LEU A 122 -2.50 38.41 17.95
C LEU A 122 -2.52 36.88 18.04
N LYS A 123 -3.33 36.21 17.22
CA LYS A 123 -3.38 34.75 17.13
C LYS A 123 -2.04 34.14 16.71
N GLN A 124 -1.31 34.77 15.78
CA GLN A 124 0.02 34.31 15.38
C GLN A 124 1.12 34.66 16.39
N ALA A 125 1.01 35.79 17.08
CA ALA A 125 2.02 36.23 18.05
C ALA A 125 1.87 35.56 19.42
N CYS A 126 0.64 35.28 19.85
CA CYS A 126 0.28 34.71 21.16
C CYS A 126 -0.06 33.21 21.04
N ARG A 127 -0.56 32.59 22.12
CA ARG A 127 -0.97 31.17 22.12
C ARG A 127 -2.40 31.00 21.61
N ALA A 128 -2.54 30.71 20.32
CA ALA A 128 -3.80 30.29 19.69
C ALA A 128 -3.73 28.84 19.20
N ARG A 129 -4.85 28.11 19.22
CA ARG A 129 -4.92 26.73 18.68
C ARG A 129 -4.98 26.71 17.15
N SER A 130 -5.68 27.68 16.56
CA SER A 130 -5.83 27.87 15.12
C SER A 130 -5.36 29.28 14.78
N PRO A 131 -4.04 29.52 14.65
CA PRO A 131 -3.52 30.87 14.46
C PRO A 131 -3.98 31.51 13.14
N GLY A 132 -4.26 30.68 12.12
CA GLY A 132 -4.66 31.11 10.79
C GLY A 132 -3.55 31.85 10.05
N THR A 133 -3.82 32.24 8.81
CA THR A 133 -2.88 33.01 7.98
C THR A 133 -3.22 34.49 8.04
N VAL A 134 -2.22 35.34 8.33
CA VAL A 134 -2.33 36.78 8.12
C VAL A 134 -1.96 37.06 6.66
N TYR A 135 -2.92 37.56 5.89
CA TYR A 135 -2.72 37.86 4.48
C TYR A 135 -2.24 39.28 4.27
N ALA A 136 -1.38 39.46 3.27
CA ALA A 136 -1.03 40.76 2.72
C ALA A 136 -2.26 41.48 2.13
N ASN A 137 -2.09 42.76 1.77
CA ASN A 137 -3.12 43.49 1.03
C ASN A 137 -3.45 42.78 -0.29
N ALA A 138 -4.54 42.03 -0.34
CA ALA A 138 -4.94 41.24 -1.51
C ALA A 138 -5.28 42.09 -2.75
N TYR A 139 -5.46 43.41 -2.56
CA TYR A 139 -5.69 44.35 -3.66
C TYR A 139 -4.40 44.95 -4.22
N ASP A 140 -3.24 44.67 -3.61
CA ASP A 140 -1.95 45.07 -4.17
C ASP A 140 -1.57 44.14 -5.33
N PRO A 141 -1.19 44.67 -6.52
CA PRO A 141 -0.74 43.84 -7.64
C PRO A 141 0.43 42.92 -7.31
N ASN A 142 1.24 43.27 -6.31
CA ASN A 142 2.41 42.52 -5.86
C ASN A 142 2.18 41.83 -4.51
N TYR A 143 0.93 41.56 -4.09
CA TYR A 143 0.62 41.02 -2.75
C TYR A 143 1.40 39.76 -2.36
N GLN A 144 1.83 38.94 -3.32
CA GLN A 144 2.64 37.72 -3.08
C GLN A 144 4.06 38.01 -2.60
N GLN A 145 4.57 39.22 -2.85
CA GLN A 145 5.91 39.68 -2.45
C GLN A 145 5.88 40.46 -1.13
N LEU A 146 4.69 40.83 -0.65
CA LEU A 146 4.53 41.62 0.57
C LEU A 146 4.57 40.71 1.80
N ILE A 147 5.21 41.21 2.86
CA ILE A 147 5.36 40.50 4.13
C ILE A 147 4.61 41.28 5.21
N PRO A 148 3.44 40.79 5.66
CA PRO A 148 2.70 41.43 6.74
C PRO A 148 3.54 41.52 8.03
N SER A 149 3.50 42.66 8.70
CA SER A 149 4.17 42.85 10.00
C SER A 149 3.42 43.83 10.90
N ALA A 150 3.68 43.76 12.21
CA ALA A 150 3.08 44.63 13.21
C ALA A 150 3.97 44.76 14.45
N THR A 151 3.78 45.84 15.21
CA THR A 151 4.45 46.04 16.50
C THR A 151 3.48 45.79 17.65
N ILE A 152 3.93 45.02 18.65
CA ILE A 152 3.16 44.63 19.82
C ILE A 152 3.90 45.11 21.07
N ASP A 153 3.26 45.99 21.84
CA ASP A 153 3.73 46.42 23.15
C ASP A 153 3.04 45.60 24.23
N PHE A 154 3.80 45.14 25.22
CA PHE A 154 3.30 44.35 26.35
C PHE A 154 4.13 44.60 27.61
N GLU A 155 3.58 44.23 28.77
CA GLU A 155 4.32 44.23 30.04
C GLU A 155 4.64 42.79 30.44
N LEU A 156 5.91 42.55 30.81
CA LEU A 156 6.37 41.34 31.48
C LEU A 156 6.67 41.70 32.94
N ASP A 157 5.87 41.21 33.88
CA ASP A 157 6.00 41.54 35.31
C ASP A 157 6.06 43.06 35.59
N ASN A 158 5.22 43.82 34.88
CA ASN A 158 5.14 45.29 34.88
C ASN A 158 6.34 46.01 34.22
N ALA A 159 7.26 45.29 33.57
CA ALA A 159 8.30 45.90 32.75
C ALA A 159 7.84 46.02 31.29
N PRO A 160 7.88 47.22 30.68
CA PRO A 160 7.46 47.40 29.29
C PRO A 160 8.44 46.73 28.33
N VAL A 161 7.90 45.97 27.38
CA VAL A 161 8.63 45.26 26.34
C VAL A 161 7.92 45.49 25.00
N GLN A 162 8.70 45.56 23.92
CA GLN A 162 8.20 45.68 22.56
C GLN A 162 8.66 44.49 21.73
N ALA A 163 7.76 43.99 20.87
CA ALA A 163 8.04 42.94 19.91
C ALA A 163 7.57 43.35 18.50
N ILE A 164 8.32 42.92 17.49
CA ILE A 164 7.88 42.98 16.10
C ILE A 164 7.40 41.58 15.73
N TRP A 165 6.19 41.49 15.20
CA TRP A 165 5.66 40.29 14.54
C TRP A 165 5.82 40.44 13.03
N SER A 166 6.24 39.38 12.35
CA SER A 166 6.38 39.31 10.89
C SER A 166 5.84 37.97 10.37
N GLY A 167 5.11 38.02 9.25
CA GLY A 167 4.59 36.87 8.54
C GLY A 167 5.62 36.13 7.66
N GLN A 168 6.90 36.52 7.73
CA GLN A 168 7.97 35.86 6.98
C GLN A 168 8.16 34.40 7.43
N ARG A 169 8.32 33.48 6.46
CA ARG A 169 8.57 32.05 6.74
C ARG A 169 9.82 31.92 7.63
N GLY A 170 9.66 31.33 8.81
CA GLY A 170 10.75 31.13 9.78
C GLY A 170 10.92 32.25 10.81
N HIS A 171 10.13 33.34 10.76
CA HIS A 171 10.11 34.32 11.84
C HIS A 171 9.50 33.71 13.10
N VAL A 172 10.17 33.91 14.24
CA VAL A 172 9.72 33.39 15.53
C VAL A 172 9.30 34.55 16.43
N PRO A 173 8.01 34.64 16.82
CA PRO A 173 7.54 35.64 17.77
C PRO A 173 8.29 35.56 19.11
N ARG A 174 8.36 36.69 19.82
CA ARG A 174 8.87 36.78 21.19
C ARG A 174 8.22 35.70 22.09
N PRO A 175 9.00 34.81 22.73
CA PRO A 175 8.45 33.71 23.54
C PRO A 175 7.51 34.15 24.66
N GLU A 176 7.70 35.35 25.19
CA GLU A 176 6.95 35.91 26.31
C GLU A 176 5.48 36.15 25.95
N LEU A 177 5.19 36.63 24.74
CA LEU A 177 3.82 36.89 24.25
C LEU A 177 2.95 35.64 24.18
N ARG A 178 3.56 34.46 24.05
CA ARG A 178 2.84 33.18 24.01
C ARG A 178 2.23 32.78 25.35
N ARG A 179 2.49 33.53 26.43
CA ARG A 179 1.78 33.39 27.71
C ARG A 179 0.34 33.90 27.65
N ILE A 180 0.04 34.79 26.70
CA ILE A 180 -1.32 35.26 26.43
C ILE A 180 -2.06 34.19 25.64
N SER A 181 -3.25 33.80 26.09
CA SER A 181 -4.06 32.77 25.44
C SER A 181 -5.12 33.40 24.56
N VAL A 182 -5.28 32.90 23.33
CA VAL A 182 -6.27 33.38 22.38
C VAL A 182 -7.29 32.29 22.11
N PHE A 183 -8.56 32.58 22.41
CA PHE A 183 -9.71 31.74 22.05
C PHE A 183 -10.32 32.22 20.74
N ASP A 184 -10.66 31.30 19.85
CA ASP A 184 -11.25 31.56 18.54
C ASP A 184 -12.44 30.64 18.28
N SER A 185 -13.46 31.15 17.61
CA SER A 185 -14.64 30.39 17.16
C SER A 185 -14.28 29.14 16.34
N ASP A 186 -13.23 29.18 15.51
CA ASP A 186 -12.79 28.02 14.72
C ASP A 186 -12.20 26.88 15.58
N CYS A 187 -11.78 27.17 16.82
CA CYS A 187 -11.32 26.12 17.76
C CYS A 187 -12.43 25.09 18.02
N ALA A 188 -13.68 25.52 18.11
CA ALA A 188 -14.83 24.67 18.43
C ALA A 188 -15.07 23.56 17.39
N ARG A 189 -14.87 23.87 16.10
CA ARG A 189 -15.03 22.92 14.99
C ARG A 189 -13.98 21.81 15.03
N HIS A 190 -12.76 22.13 15.45
CA HIS A 190 -11.67 21.16 15.52
C HIS A 190 -11.90 20.09 16.61
N TYR A 191 -12.67 20.40 17.66
CA TYR A 191 -12.91 19.45 18.75
C TYR A 191 -13.95 18.39 18.45
N LEU A 192 -14.82 18.58 17.44
CA LEU A 192 -16.07 17.83 17.31
C LEU A 192 -16.40 17.33 15.89
N GLN A 193 -15.56 17.52 14.87
CA GLN A 193 -15.93 17.14 13.48
C GLN A 193 -15.60 15.70 13.03
N THR A 194 -14.92 14.89 13.84
CA THR A 194 -14.53 13.50 13.47
C THR A 194 -14.82 12.50 14.59
N ARG A 195 -14.95 11.20 14.26
CA ARG A 195 -15.12 10.10 15.24
C ARG A 195 -14.02 10.04 16.31
N GLU A 196 -12.83 10.56 16.01
CA GLU A 196 -11.71 10.69 16.96
C GLU A 196 -11.80 11.97 17.81
N ALA A 197 -12.63 12.93 17.38
CA ALA A 197 -12.81 14.27 17.91
C ALA A 197 -14.04 14.35 18.84
N ALA A 198 -13.94 13.72 19.99
CA ALA A 198 -14.63 14.20 21.18
C ALA A 198 -13.60 14.39 22.28
N THR A 199 -12.36 14.76 21.93
CA THR A 199 -11.17 14.52 22.75
C THR A 199 -10.40 15.81 23.01
N PHE A 200 -10.55 16.33 24.22
CA PHE A 200 -9.90 17.56 24.67
C PHE A 200 -8.50 17.24 25.21
N GLN A 201 -7.47 17.42 24.39
CA GLN A 201 -6.08 17.17 24.77
C GLN A 201 -5.17 18.40 24.58
N PRO A 202 -4.09 18.53 25.39
CA PRO A 202 -3.03 19.50 25.14
C PRO A 202 -2.47 19.39 23.71
N SER A 203 -2.17 20.54 23.09
CA SER A 203 -1.70 20.58 21.68
C SER A 203 -0.42 19.77 21.45
N ALA A 204 0.48 19.72 22.46
CA ALA A 204 1.66 18.87 22.48
C ALA A 204 1.36 17.41 22.11
N LEU A 205 0.28 16.84 22.66
CA LEU A 205 -0.12 15.46 22.39
C LEU A 205 -0.63 15.28 20.96
N ALA A 206 -1.39 16.26 20.47
CA ALA A 206 -1.90 16.25 19.10
C ALA A 206 -0.74 16.27 18.09
N TYR A 207 0.28 17.12 18.29
CA TYR A 207 1.44 17.17 17.40
C TYR A 207 2.24 15.87 17.40
N LEU A 208 2.43 15.21 18.56
CA LEU A 208 3.10 13.91 18.62
C LEU A 208 2.31 12.80 17.90
N GLN A 209 0.99 12.81 18.03
CA GLN A 209 0.11 11.87 17.32
C GLN A 209 0.13 12.12 15.81
N GLN A 210 0.01 13.38 15.38
CA GLN A 210 0.11 13.78 13.98
C GLN A 210 1.46 13.41 13.38
N LEU A 211 2.55 13.60 14.13
CA LEU A 211 3.88 13.15 13.72
C LEU A 211 3.89 11.63 13.50
N ALA A 212 3.44 10.83 14.48
CA ALA A 212 3.43 9.38 14.36
C ALA A 212 2.54 8.87 13.21
N ASN A 213 1.36 9.47 13.04
CA ASN A 213 0.39 9.09 12.01
C ASN A 213 0.86 9.52 10.63
N GLY A 214 1.29 10.77 10.47
CA GLY A 214 1.75 11.30 9.18
C GLY A 214 2.99 10.56 8.65
N LEU A 215 3.93 10.19 9.52
CA LEU A 215 5.07 9.35 9.11
C LEU A 215 4.60 8.00 8.54
N ASN A 216 3.67 7.32 9.22
CA ASN A 216 3.20 5.98 8.80
C ASN A 216 2.20 6.00 7.63
N GLN A 217 1.31 6.99 7.58
CA GLN A 217 0.20 7.01 6.63
C GLN A 217 0.54 7.81 5.36
N ALA A 218 1.37 8.86 5.47
CA ALA A 218 1.70 9.70 4.31
C ALA A 218 3.06 9.37 3.69
N LEU A 219 4.12 9.20 4.49
CA LEU A 219 5.48 9.03 3.96
C LEU A 219 5.83 7.57 3.66
N ARG A 220 5.44 6.64 4.54
CA ARG A 220 5.75 5.21 4.39
C ARG A 220 5.26 4.63 3.04
N PRO A 221 4.03 4.87 2.56
CA PRO A 221 3.58 4.32 1.29
C PRO A 221 4.33 4.88 0.08
N ARG A 222 4.70 6.18 0.11
CA ARG A 222 5.50 6.82 -0.95
C ARG A 222 6.86 6.14 -1.10
N LEU A 223 7.53 5.90 0.01
CA LEU A 223 8.84 5.25 0.02
C LEU A 223 8.75 3.76 -0.37
N GLN A 224 7.67 3.07 0.02
CA GLN A 224 7.41 1.69 -0.43
C GLN A 224 7.21 1.60 -1.94
N ALA A 225 6.46 2.53 -2.54
CA ALA A 225 6.25 2.60 -3.98
C ALA A 225 7.57 2.83 -4.73
N GLU A 226 8.43 3.73 -4.22
CA GLU A 226 9.76 3.97 -4.78
C GLU A 226 10.67 2.75 -4.69
N ILE A 227 10.70 2.05 -3.54
CA ILE A 227 11.45 0.80 -3.38
C ILE A 227 10.97 -0.27 -4.36
N ALA A 228 9.65 -0.41 -4.53
CA ALA A 228 9.06 -1.38 -5.46
C ALA A 228 9.37 -1.05 -6.94
N GLY A 229 9.57 0.23 -7.26
CA GLY A 229 9.94 0.69 -8.60
C GLY A 229 11.40 0.45 -9.01
N LEU A 230 12.28 0.04 -8.08
CA LEU A 230 13.69 -0.20 -8.39
C LEU A 230 13.89 -1.53 -9.13
N ALA A 231 14.45 -1.46 -10.33
CA ALA A 231 14.87 -2.63 -11.12
C ALA A 231 16.05 -3.33 -10.42
N THR A 232 15.76 -4.39 -9.67
CA THR A 232 16.72 -5.15 -8.84
C THR A 232 16.76 -6.64 -9.20
N ASP A 233 16.15 -7.03 -10.32
CA ASP A 233 16.17 -8.41 -10.81
C ASP A 233 17.55 -8.78 -11.36
N ILE A 234 18.14 -9.82 -10.78
CA ILE A 234 19.45 -10.36 -11.15
C ILE A 234 19.35 -11.61 -12.01
N THR A 235 18.15 -12.17 -12.20
CA THR A 235 17.93 -13.42 -12.93
C THR A 235 18.44 -13.41 -14.38
N PRO A 236 18.41 -12.29 -15.13
CA PRO A 236 18.95 -12.25 -16.49
C PRO A 236 20.46 -12.52 -16.56
N PHE A 237 21.20 -12.31 -15.48
CA PHE A 237 22.65 -12.45 -15.44
C PHE A 237 23.13 -13.85 -15.08
N ASN A 238 22.22 -14.77 -14.74
CA ASN A 238 22.54 -16.18 -14.44
C ASN A 238 23.06 -16.94 -15.67
N VAL A 239 23.00 -16.34 -16.86
CA VAL A 239 23.62 -16.86 -18.09
C VAL A 239 25.15 -16.89 -18.00
N ILE A 240 25.76 -16.10 -17.10
CA ILE A 240 27.21 -16.08 -16.87
C ILE A 240 27.54 -17.22 -15.88
N PRO A 241 28.32 -18.24 -16.28
CA PRO A 241 28.57 -19.39 -15.42
C PRO A 241 29.39 -19.05 -14.16
N ALA A 242 28.86 -19.34 -12.97
CA ALA A 242 29.49 -19.01 -11.70
C ALA A 242 30.81 -19.76 -11.41
N ASP A 243 31.11 -20.82 -12.15
CA ASP A 243 32.36 -21.61 -12.00
C ASP A 243 33.53 -21.08 -12.85
N THR A 244 33.35 -19.94 -13.51
CA THR A 244 34.41 -19.20 -14.24
C THR A 244 34.96 -18.05 -13.41
N VAL A 245 36.17 -17.56 -13.72
CA VAL A 245 36.76 -16.40 -13.03
C VAL A 245 35.90 -15.15 -13.25
N ALA A 246 35.37 -14.97 -14.47
CA ALA A 246 34.37 -13.94 -14.78
C ALA A 246 33.12 -14.04 -13.91
N GLY A 247 32.50 -15.22 -13.82
CA GLY A 247 31.30 -15.45 -13.01
C GLY A 247 31.55 -15.29 -11.50
N GLN A 248 32.68 -15.79 -10.99
CA GLN A 248 33.07 -15.63 -9.57
C GLN A 248 33.27 -14.16 -9.17
N THR A 249 33.60 -13.28 -10.13
CA THR A 249 33.79 -11.86 -9.85
C THR A 249 32.45 -11.13 -9.63
N ILE A 250 31.34 -11.66 -10.17
CA ILE A 250 30.03 -11.03 -10.10
C ILE A 250 29.01 -11.78 -9.26
N HIS A 251 29.20 -13.07 -8.96
CA HIS A 251 28.23 -13.86 -8.20
C HIS A 251 28.65 -14.06 -6.73
N PRO A 252 27.77 -13.78 -5.74
CA PRO A 252 26.43 -13.19 -5.89
C PRO A 252 26.48 -11.71 -6.32
N ILE A 253 25.52 -11.28 -7.15
CA ILE A 253 25.41 -9.87 -7.56
C ILE A 253 24.76 -9.10 -6.40
N ASP A 254 25.56 -8.29 -5.72
CA ASP A 254 25.16 -7.48 -4.57
C ASP A 254 25.80 -6.07 -4.62
N PRO A 255 25.46 -5.14 -3.70
CA PRO A 255 26.05 -3.80 -3.66
C PRO A 255 27.58 -3.72 -3.54
N ALA A 256 28.24 -4.81 -3.13
CA ALA A 256 29.69 -4.92 -2.96
C ALA A 256 30.39 -5.59 -4.15
N THR A 257 29.66 -5.93 -5.22
CA THR A 257 30.20 -6.50 -6.46
C THR A 257 31.34 -5.64 -7.01
N ASP A 258 32.50 -6.25 -7.30
CA ASP A 258 33.67 -5.54 -7.82
C ASP A 258 33.52 -5.23 -9.32
N LEU A 259 32.82 -4.14 -9.60
CA LEU A 259 32.61 -3.65 -10.96
C LEU A 259 33.91 -3.26 -11.67
N THR A 260 34.98 -2.93 -10.94
CA THR A 260 36.27 -2.57 -11.54
C THR A 260 36.93 -3.80 -12.13
N ARG A 261 37.01 -4.87 -11.35
CA ARG A 261 37.53 -6.17 -11.81
C ARG A 261 36.63 -6.77 -12.88
N ALA A 262 35.30 -6.68 -12.73
CA ALA A 262 34.35 -7.19 -13.71
C ALA A 262 34.50 -6.48 -15.07
N ARG A 263 34.64 -5.15 -15.09
CA ARG A 263 34.93 -4.37 -16.33
C ARG A 263 36.25 -4.76 -16.97
N THR A 264 37.27 -5.05 -16.16
CA THR A 264 38.57 -5.51 -16.67
C THR A 264 38.46 -6.88 -17.34
N LEU A 265 37.75 -7.83 -16.71
CA LEU A 265 37.50 -9.17 -17.26
C LEU A 265 36.57 -9.15 -18.48
N ALA A 266 35.65 -8.19 -18.56
CA ALA A 266 34.79 -7.98 -19.73
C ALA A 266 35.55 -7.57 -20.99
N MET A 267 36.76 -7.02 -20.87
CA MET A 267 37.57 -6.66 -22.03
C MET A 267 38.35 -7.87 -22.54
N LEU A 268 37.97 -8.37 -23.71
CA LEU A 268 38.70 -9.40 -24.46
C LEU A 268 39.72 -8.73 -25.40
N ASN A 269 40.97 -9.19 -25.39
CA ASN A 269 41.98 -8.71 -26.35
C ASN A 269 41.86 -9.43 -27.72
N ALA A 270 42.64 -8.99 -28.70
CA ALA A 270 42.56 -9.53 -30.08
C ALA A 270 42.87 -11.04 -30.15
N ASP A 271 43.83 -11.52 -29.36
CA ASP A 271 44.21 -12.94 -29.33
C ASP A 271 43.10 -13.79 -28.67
N GLU A 272 42.49 -13.27 -27.60
CA GLU A 272 41.36 -13.90 -26.91
C GLU A 272 40.11 -13.98 -27.78
N GLN A 273 39.87 -12.95 -28.59
CA GLN A 273 38.77 -12.94 -29.55
C GLN A 273 39.00 -13.96 -30.68
N ALA A 274 40.24 -14.11 -31.13
CA ALA A 274 40.63 -15.14 -32.09
C ALA A 274 40.50 -16.56 -31.49
N ASP A 275 40.86 -16.73 -30.21
CA ASP A 275 40.67 -17.99 -29.48
C ASP A 275 39.21 -18.41 -29.38
N LEU A 276 38.27 -17.47 -29.17
CA LEU A 276 36.83 -17.74 -29.19
C LEU A 276 36.34 -18.32 -30.52
N THR A 277 37.00 -17.98 -31.63
CA THR A 277 36.65 -18.51 -32.96
C THR A 277 37.38 -19.83 -33.26
N ARG A 278 38.63 -19.94 -32.79
CA ARG A 278 39.55 -21.04 -33.10
C ARG A 278 39.37 -22.27 -32.20
N LEU A 279 39.25 -22.08 -30.88
CA LEU A 279 39.16 -23.18 -29.90
C LEU A 279 38.00 -24.15 -30.15
N PRO A 280 36.78 -23.73 -30.58
CA PRO A 280 35.72 -24.67 -30.92
C PRO A 280 36.10 -25.64 -32.04
N GLN A 281 36.80 -25.15 -33.08
CA GLN A 281 37.29 -25.99 -34.18
C GLN A 281 38.40 -26.92 -33.72
N GLU A 282 39.39 -26.39 -32.97
CA GLU A 282 40.47 -27.21 -32.43
C GLU A 282 39.99 -28.30 -31.46
N ILE A 283 38.97 -28.03 -30.63
CA ILE A 283 38.36 -29.03 -29.74
C ILE A 283 37.64 -30.11 -30.55
N SER A 284 36.93 -29.74 -31.61
CA SER A 284 36.23 -30.68 -32.50
C SER A 284 37.20 -31.59 -33.26
N GLU A 285 38.30 -31.02 -33.79
CA GLU A 285 39.32 -31.77 -34.53
C GLU A 285 40.18 -32.66 -33.62
N ALA A 286 40.42 -32.23 -32.38
CA ALA A 286 41.20 -32.97 -31.38
C ALA A 286 40.40 -34.03 -30.61
N ASP A 287 39.07 -34.14 -30.83
CA ASP A 287 38.21 -35.13 -30.18
C ASP A 287 37.89 -36.31 -31.14
N PRO A 288 38.76 -37.33 -31.25
CA PRO A 288 38.54 -38.50 -32.09
C PRO A 288 37.41 -39.41 -31.60
N THR A 289 36.76 -39.10 -30.48
CA THR A 289 35.77 -39.99 -29.83
C THR A 289 34.58 -40.26 -30.73
N ALA A 290 34.08 -39.25 -31.46
CA ALA A 290 32.98 -39.44 -32.40
C ALA A 290 33.34 -40.39 -33.55
N ARG A 291 34.58 -40.28 -34.08
CA ARG A 291 35.09 -41.17 -35.13
C ARG A 291 35.33 -42.59 -34.61
N ALA A 292 35.86 -42.74 -33.40
CA ALA A 292 36.05 -44.04 -32.74
C ALA A 292 34.72 -44.75 -32.49
N THR A 293 33.70 -44.03 -32.02
CA THR A 293 32.34 -44.58 -31.82
C THR A 293 31.70 -45.02 -33.14
N ASN A 294 31.92 -44.29 -34.23
CA ASN A 294 31.42 -44.70 -35.55
C ASN A 294 32.07 -46.01 -36.05
N LEU A 295 33.35 -46.22 -35.78
CA LEU A 295 34.07 -47.46 -36.11
C LEU A 295 33.59 -48.64 -35.25
N ASP A 296 33.38 -48.44 -33.95
CA ASP A 296 32.79 -49.47 -33.07
C ASP A 296 31.39 -49.88 -33.54
N ASN A 297 30.54 -48.90 -33.87
CA ASN A 297 29.20 -49.16 -34.41
C ASN A 297 29.26 -49.89 -35.76
N ALA A 298 30.29 -49.64 -36.58
CA ALA A 298 30.49 -50.37 -37.82
C ALA A 298 30.92 -51.83 -37.56
N ALA A 299 31.82 -52.07 -36.59
CA ALA A 299 32.22 -53.41 -36.18
C ALA A 299 31.04 -54.25 -35.69
N ILE A 300 30.15 -53.66 -34.87
CA ILE A 300 28.93 -54.31 -34.38
C ILE A 300 28.05 -54.79 -35.55
N ARG A 301 27.79 -53.91 -36.52
CA ARG A 301 26.97 -54.27 -37.70
C ARG A 301 27.58 -55.39 -38.53
N VAL A 302 28.90 -55.43 -38.66
CA VAL A 302 29.60 -56.51 -39.39
C VAL A 302 29.47 -57.85 -38.65
N ASP A 303 29.54 -57.87 -37.32
CA ASP A 303 29.30 -59.08 -36.53
C ASP A 303 27.84 -59.54 -36.58
N GLU A 304 26.87 -58.62 -36.57
CA GLU A 304 25.45 -58.94 -36.75
C GLU A 304 25.21 -59.65 -38.10
N LEU A 305 25.87 -59.19 -39.17
CA LEU A 305 25.83 -59.85 -40.47
C LEU A 305 26.48 -61.23 -40.43
N ALA A 306 27.65 -61.39 -39.80
CA ALA A 306 28.31 -62.68 -39.63
C ALA A 306 27.41 -63.68 -38.89
N ASN A 307 26.78 -63.25 -37.80
CA ASN A 307 25.84 -64.08 -37.04
C ASN A 307 24.62 -64.47 -37.87
N SER A 308 24.07 -63.55 -38.65
CA SER A 308 22.93 -63.82 -39.54
C SER A 308 23.28 -64.88 -40.60
N ILE A 309 24.47 -64.79 -41.19
CA ILE A 309 24.98 -65.78 -42.14
C ILE A 309 25.20 -67.14 -41.48
N ALA A 310 25.77 -67.17 -40.27
CA ALA A 310 25.99 -68.42 -39.53
C ALA A 310 24.67 -69.13 -39.19
N MET A 311 23.66 -68.39 -38.72
CA MET A 311 22.33 -68.94 -38.44
C MET A 311 21.68 -69.50 -39.71
N ALA A 312 21.71 -68.76 -40.82
CA ALA A 312 21.16 -69.21 -42.09
C ALA A 312 21.89 -70.45 -42.64
N ALA A 313 23.22 -70.51 -42.48
CA ALA A 313 24.04 -71.65 -42.88
C ALA A 313 23.72 -72.93 -42.09
N ASN A 314 23.41 -72.82 -40.80
CA ASN A 314 23.09 -73.98 -39.96
C ASN A 314 21.82 -74.71 -40.42
N ILE A 315 20.80 -73.98 -40.90
CA ILE A 315 19.52 -74.55 -41.37
C ILE A 315 19.73 -75.56 -42.50
N VAL A 316 20.63 -75.25 -43.43
CA VAL A 316 20.89 -76.05 -44.65
C VAL A 316 22.26 -76.71 -44.62
N SER A 317 22.83 -76.86 -43.44
CA SER A 317 24.14 -77.47 -43.23
C SER A 317 24.15 -78.96 -43.59
N ASP A 318 25.34 -79.52 -43.78
CA ASP A 318 25.50 -80.96 -44.03
C ASP A 318 24.88 -81.82 -42.93
N GLY A 319 25.09 -81.42 -41.68
CA GLY A 319 24.48 -82.06 -40.51
C GLY A 319 22.96 -81.95 -40.48
N ALA A 320 22.40 -80.74 -40.63
CA ALA A 320 20.95 -80.54 -40.54
C ALA A 320 20.16 -81.32 -41.59
N ILE A 321 20.65 -81.32 -42.83
CA ILE A 321 20.05 -82.13 -43.92
C ILE A 321 20.20 -83.62 -43.62
N GLY A 322 21.34 -84.07 -43.11
CA GLY A 322 21.54 -85.47 -42.70
C GLY A 322 20.60 -85.92 -41.59
N THR A 323 20.32 -85.03 -40.62
CA THR A 323 19.33 -85.28 -39.57
C THR A 323 17.91 -85.42 -40.14
N ALA A 324 17.52 -84.52 -41.05
CA ALA A 324 16.21 -84.60 -41.71
C ALA A 324 16.06 -85.90 -42.53
N GLN A 325 17.07 -86.27 -43.31
CA GLN A 325 17.09 -87.51 -44.07
C GLN A 325 16.99 -88.75 -43.17
N SER A 326 17.72 -88.78 -42.06
CA SER A 326 17.66 -89.88 -41.11
C SER A 326 16.29 -89.99 -40.44
N ALA A 327 15.68 -88.86 -40.07
CA ALA A 327 14.35 -88.83 -39.48
C ALA A 327 13.28 -89.32 -40.46
N HIS A 328 13.38 -88.93 -41.74
CA HIS A 328 12.48 -89.44 -42.79
C HIS A 328 12.59 -90.96 -42.93
N ARG A 329 13.81 -91.51 -43.00
CA ARG A 329 14.03 -92.95 -43.07
C ARG A 329 13.44 -93.68 -41.86
N SER A 330 13.69 -93.16 -40.65
CA SER A 330 13.14 -93.75 -39.43
C SER A 330 11.60 -93.71 -39.38
N LEU A 331 10.98 -92.67 -39.94
CA LEU A 331 9.52 -92.62 -40.09
C LEU A 331 9.02 -93.75 -40.99
N VAL A 332 9.57 -93.86 -42.21
CA VAL A 332 9.16 -94.88 -43.19
C VAL A 332 9.32 -96.29 -42.63
N GLU A 333 10.43 -96.57 -41.94
CA GLU A 333 10.68 -97.85 -41.28
C GLU A 333 9.69 -98.13 -40.14
N ALA A 334 9.39 -97.14 -39.30
CA ALA A 334 8.47 -97.29 -38.17
C ALA A 334 7.01 -97.48 -38.62
N GLU A 335 6.57 -96.76 -39.65
CA GLU A 335 5.22 -96.91 -40.22
C GLU A 335 5.03 -98.28 -40.89
N ALA A 336 6.04 -98.77 -41.62
CA ALA A 336 6.01 -100.13 -42.18
C ALA A 336 5.90 -101.21 -41.08
N ALA A 337 6.62 -101.03 -39.97
CA ALA A 337 6.53 -101.93 -38.81
C ALA A 337 5.17 -101.88 -38.10
N GLU A 338 4.53 -100.71 -37.98
CA GLU A 338 3.18 -100.56 -37.43
C GLU A 338 2.13 -101.28 -38.29
N VAL A 339 2.19 -101.10 -39.62
CA VAL A 339 1.27 -101.76 -40.56
C VAL A 339 1.43 -103.28 -40.49
N ALA A 340 2.67 -103.79 -40.49
CA ALA A 340 2.94 -105.23 -40.36
C ALA A 340 2.43 -105.79 -39.03
N ALA A 341 2.64 -105.07 -37.92
CA ALA A 341 2.13 -105.48 -36.61
C ALA A 341 0.60 -105.49 -36.57
N SER A 342 -0.07 -104.48 -37.14
CA SER A 342 -1.54 -104.44 -37.17
C SER A 342 -2.15 -105.57 -38.02
N ALA A 343 -1.49 -105.95 -39.13
CA ALA A 343 -1.93 -107.10 -39.91
C ALA A 343 -1.92 -108.41 -39.09
N LEU A 344 -0.93 -108.59 -38.20
CA LEU A 344 -0.88 -109.72 -37.26
C LEU A 344 -2.04 -109.69 -36.26
N LEU A 345 -2.35 -108.52 -35.69
CA LEU A 345 -3.49 -108.35 -34.77
C LEU A 345 -4.83 -108.74 -35.41
N GLN A 346 -5.03 -108.38 -36.68
CA GLN A 346 -6.25 -108.74 -37.41
C GLN A 346 -6.35 -110.23 -37.73
N SER A 347 -5.22 -110.94 -37.79
CA SER A 347 -5.18 -112.38 -38.10
C SER A 347 -5.33 -113.30 -36.89
N GLU A 348 -5.08 -112.80 -35.67
CA GLU A 348 -5.13 -113.59 -34.43
C GLU A 348 -6.51 -113.60 -33.75
N ASP A 349 -7.48 -112.78 -34.18
CA ASP A 349 -8.81 -112.71 -33.58
C ASP A 349 -9.83 -113.52 -34.41
N ALA A 350 -10.59 -114.41 -33.77
CA ALA A 350 -11.52 -115.35 -34.46
C ALA A 350 -12.75 -114.64 -35.06
N THR A 351 -12.94 -113.36 -34.76
CA THR A 351 -14.00 -112.47 -35.28
C THR A 351 -13.39 -111.27 -35.99
N GLN A 352 -13.91 -110.90 -37.16
CA GLN A 352 -13.34 -109.83 -37.98
C GLN A 352 -13.39 -108.46 -37.26
N LEU A 353 -12.22 -107.89 -36.98
CA LEU A 353 -12.06 -106.55 -36.38
C LEU A 353 -12.41 -105.43 -37.39
N LEU A 354 -12.73 -104.24 -36.88
CA LEU A 354 -13.00 -103.08 -37.73
C LEU A 354 -11.73 -102.64 -38.49
N PRO A 355 -11.84 -102.18 -39.75
CA PRO A 355 -10.70 -101.65 -40.49
C PRO A 355 -9.99 -100.53 -39.71
N GLY A 356 -8.65 -100.57 -39.66
CA GLY A 356 -7.84 -99.61 -38.91
C GLY A 356 -7.68 -99.91 -37.42
N THR A 357 -8.32 -100.97 -36.89
CA THR A 357 -8.07 -101.45 -35.52
C THR A 357 -6.60 -101.84 -35.36
N GLY A 358 -5.93 -101.24 -34.38
CA GLY A 358 -4.51 -101.39 -34.12
C GLY A 358 -3.60 -100.34 -34.79
N GLN A 359 -4.13 -99.42 -35.60
CA GLN A 359 -3.30 -98.40 -36.28
C GLN A 359 -3.72 -96.99 -35.92
N GLY A 360 -2.75 -96.08 -35.91
CA GLY A 360 -2.97 -94.64 -35.97
C GLY A 360 -4.04 -94.11 -35.00
N PRO A 361 -5.15 -93.51 -35.49
CA PRO A 361 -6.18 -92.91 -34.63
C PRO A 361 -6.80 -93.87 -33.62
N TRP A 362 -6.93 -95.16 -33.98
CA TRP A 362 -7.50 -96.15 -33.07
C TRP A 362 -6.55 -96.47 -31.92
N ALA A 363 -5.25 -96.61 -32.20
CA ALA A 363 -4.24 -96.87 -31.17
C ALA A 363 -4.13 -95.69 -30.19
N LEU A 364 -4.26 -94.46 -30.70
CA LEU A 364 -4.34 -93.24 -29.87
C LEU A 364 -5.57 -93.23 -28.97
N LEU A 365 -6.75 -93.53 -29.52
CA LEU A 365 -7.98 -93.64 -28.73
C LEU A 365 -7.84 -94.70 -27.62
N PHE A 366 -7.28 -95.87 -27.96
CA PHE A 366 -7.10 -96.96 -27.00
C PHE A 366 -6.07 -96.63 -25.91
N SER A 367 -5.00 -95.92 -26.27
CA SER A 367 -3.98 -95.45 -25.31
C SER A 367 -4.54 -94.40 -24.36
N ALA A 368 -5.36 -93.47 -24.86
CA ALA A 368 -6.06 -92.50 -24.02
C ALA A 368 -7.07 -93.18 -23.08
N ALA A 369 -7.77 -94.22 -23.56
CA ALA A 369 -8.66 -95.03 -22.74
C ALA A 369 -7.91 -95.78 -21.61
N ARG A 370 -6.72 -96.32 -21.91
CA ARG A 370 -5.83 -96.92 -20.91
C ARG A 370 -5.44 -95.91 -19.84
N GLU A 371 -4.98 -94.72 -20.26
CA GLU A 371 -4.59 -93.66 -19.34
C GLU A 371 -5.75 -93.31 -18.41
N TYR A 372 -6.92 -92.98 -18.98
CA TYR A 372 -8.14 -92.71 -18.22
C TYR A 372 -8.51 -93.83 -17.23
N SER A 373 -8.35 -95.09 -17.66
CA SER A 373 -8.61 -96.23 -16.78
C SER A 373 -7.68 -96.24 -15.57
N THR A 374 -6.38 -96.07 -15.78
CA THR A 374 -5.37 -96.17 -14.71
C THR A 374 -5.27 -94.93 -13.83
N SER A 375 -5.56 -93.75 -14.39
CA SER A 375 -5.44 -92.47 -13.69
C SER A 375 -6.71 -92.10 -12.93
N THR A 376 -7.89 -92.47 -13.46
CA THR A 376 -9.16 -91.87 -13.03
C THR A 376 -10.23 -92.91 -12.71
N ALA A 377 -10.57 -93.80 -13.65
CA ALA A 377 -11.71 -94.71 -13.46
C ALA A 377 -11.42 -95.88 -12.50
N TYR A 378 -10.19 -96.42 -12.53
CA TYR A 378 -9.72 -97.47 -11.63
C TYR A 378 -8.29 -97.16 -11.10
N PRO A 379 -8.14 -96.14 -10.24
CA PRO A 379 -6.82 -95.76 -9.73
C PRO A 379 -6.15 -96.90 -8.97
N GLY A 380 -4.89 -97.18 -9.31
CA GLY A 380 -4.10 -98.24 -8.66
C GLY A 380 -4.31 -99.65 -9.25
N HIS A 381 -5.22 -99.83 -10.21
CA HIS A 381 -5.38 -101.08 -10.95
C HIS A 381 -4.68 -101.01 -12.32
N ALA A 382 -4.05 -102.11 -12.73
CA ALA A 382 -3.45 -102.21 -14.06
C ALA A 382 -4.55 -102.39 -15.12
N PHE A 383 -4.46 -101.65 -16.22
CA PHE A 383 -5.39 -101.81 -17.35
C PHE A 383 -5.02 -103.05 -18.20
N PRO A 384 -6.01 -103.82 -18.69
CA PRO A 384 -7.44 -103.67 -18.45
C PRO A 384 -7.91 -104.33 -17.15
N VAL A 385 -8.80 -103.65 -16.42
CA VAL A 385 -9.42 -104.20 -15.21
C VAL A 385 -10.47 -105.22 -15.61
N THR A 386 -10.17 -106.49 -15.36
CA THR A 386 -10.98 -107.65 -15.83
C THR A 386 -11.49 -108.53 -14.69
N ASP A 387 -11.46 -108.03 -13.45
CA ASP A 387 -11.99 -108.72 -12.26
C ASP A 387 -13.53 -108.88 -12.32
N GLU A 388 -14.13 -109.60 -11.37
CA GLU A 388 -15.60 -109.76 -11.31
C GLU A 388 -16.30 -108.40 -11.15
N GLY A 389 -17.31 -108.13 -11.99
CA GLY A 389 -17.99 -106.83 -12.06
C GLY A 389 -17.23 -105.73 -12.82
N GLY A 390 -16.10 -106.05 -13.47
CA GLY A 390 -15.32 -105.08 -14.27
C GLY A 390 -16.12 -104.50 -15.45
N VAL A 391 -16.12 -103.16 -15.56
CA VAL A 391 -16.87 -102.40 -16.56
C VAL A 391 -15.92 -101.79 -17.60
N CYS A 392 -16.28 -101.86 -18.89
CA CYS A 392 -15.51 -101.27 -19.99
C CYS A 392 -15.41 -99.75 -19.87
N VAL A 393 -14.19 -99.19 -19.87
CA VAL A 393 -14.00 -97.73 -19.71
C VAL A 393 -14.47 -96.87 -20.89
N LEU A 394 -14.74 -97.50 -22.05
CA LEU A 394 -15.24 -96.81 -23.23
C LEU A 394 -16.77 -96.81 -23.31
N CYS A 395 -17.41 -97.98 -23.16
CA CYS A 395 -18.87 -98.10 -23.32
C CYS A 395 -19.64 -98.26 -21.99
N GLN A 396 -18.94 -98.41 -20.88
CA GLN A 396 -19.49 -98.55 -19.52
C GLN A 396 -20.43 -99.75 -19.29
N GLN A 397 -20.29 -100.82 -20.06
CA GLN A 397 -20.99 -102.09 -19.85
C GLN A 397 -20.10 -103.11 -19.10
N GLU A 398 -20.71 -104.01 -18.34
CA GLU A 398 -20.00 -105.14 -17.70
C GLU A 398 -19.35 -106.04 -18.76
N LEU A 399 -18.09 -106.41 -18.51
CA LEU A 399 -17.31 -107.20 -19.46
C LEU A 399 -17.68 -108.69 -19.38
N THR A 400 -18.19 -109.24 -20.48
CA THR A 400 -18.33 -110.70 -20.65
C THR A 400 -16.95 -111.36 -20.74
N PRO A 401 -16.82 -112.68 -20.50
CA PRO A 401 -15.54 -113.38 -20.61
C PRO A 401 -14.82 -113.14 -21.95
N GLU A 402 -15.54 -113.16 -23.07
CA GLU A 402 -14.98 -112.90 -24.41
C GLU A 402 -14.52 -111.45 -24.58
N ALA A 403 -15.24 -110.50 -23.97
CA ALA A 403 -14.87 -109.09 -23.99
C ALA A 403 -13.62 -108.80 -23.13
N LYS A 404 -13.46 -109.52 -22.01
CA LYS A 404 -12.26 -109.45 -21.15
C LYS A 404 -11.03 -109.92 -21.92
N ASP A 405 -11.12 -111.06 -22.60
CA ASP A 405 -10.01 -111.61 -23.39
C ASP A 405 -9.62 -110.69 -24.55
N ARG A 406 -10.61 -110.18 -25.30
CA ARG A 406 -10.35 -109.25 -26.41
C ARG A 406 -9.72 -107.94 -25.93
N LEU A 407 -10.17 -107.40 -24.81
CA LEU A 407 -9.61 -106.16 -24.24
C LEU A 407 -8.15 -106.36 -23.77
N GLN A 408 -7.83 -107.53 -23.18
CA GLN A 408 -6.47 -107.89 -22.83
C GLN A 408 -5.58 -108.09 -24.07
N GLN A 409 -6.12 -108.65 -25.16
CA GLN A 409 -5.39 -108.81 -26.43
C GLN A 409 -5.07 -107.44 -27.05
N PHE A 410 -6.04 -106.51 -27.10
CA PHE A 410 -5.82 -105.14 -27.55
C PHE A 410 -4.78 -104.42 -26.69
N ASP A 411 -4.85 -104.55 -25.36
CA ASP A 411 -3.87 -103.98 -24.45
C ASP A 411 -2.45 -104.50 -24.71
N ARG A 412 -2.29 -105.82 -24.86
CA ARG A 412 -1.01 -106.43 -25.20
C ARG A 412 -0.47 -105.94 -26.54
N TYR A 413 -1.35 -105.76 -27.54
CA TYR A 413 -0.98 -105.21 -28.84
C TYR A 413 -0.56 -103.75 -28.76
N THR A 414 -1.30 -102.90 -28.07
CA THR A 414 -0.91 -101.47 -27.94
C THR A 414 0.35 -101.31 -27.08
N ARG A 415 0.68 -102.29 -26.23
CA ARG A 415 1.99 -102.36 -25.54
C ARG A 415 3.13 -102.81 -26.47
N ASN A 416 2.86 -103.44 -27.61
CA ASN A 416 3.91 -103.79 -28.56
C ASN A 416 4.43 -102.51 -29.25
N ARG A 417 5.76 -102.33 -29.15
CA ARG A 417 6.54 -101.09 -29.41
C ARG A 417 6.39 -100.47 -30.81
N ALA A 418 5.71 -101.12 -31.74
CA ALA A 418 5.63 -100.67 -33.14
C ALA A 418 4.75 -99.42 -33.34
N ALA A 419 3.55 -99.37 -32.73
CA ALA A 419 2.64 -98.24 -32.88
C ALA A 419 3.15 -96.97 -32.17
N GLU A 420 3.74 -97.13 -30.98
CA GLU A 420 4.35 -96.02 -30.23
C GLU A 420 5.58 -95.45 -30.96
N ALA A 421 6.45 -96.32 -31.49
CA ALA A 421 7.62 -95.89 -32.27
C ALA A 421 7.22 -95.12 -33.54
N ALA A 422 6.19 -95.56 -34.25
CA ALA A 422 5.66 -94.87 -35.43
C ALA A 422 5.10 -93.48 -35.06
N GLN A 423 4.36 -93.37 -33.94
CA GLN A 423 3.84 -92.08 -33.50
C GLN A 423 4.94 -91.09 -33.10
N VAL A 424 5.99 -91.54 -32.41
CA VAL A 424 7.15 -90.71 -32.07
C VAL A 424 7.85 -90.23 -33.36
N ALA A 425 8.07 -91.14 -34.31
CA ALA A 425 8.70 -90.78 -35.59
C ALA A 425 7.86 -89.78 -36.40
N ARG A 426 6.52 -89.92 -36.42
CA ARG A 426 5.60 -88.96 -37.05
C ARG A 426 5.71 -87.57 -36.44
N ASN A 427 5.75 -87.47 -35.11
CA ASN A 427 5.85 -86.19 -34.43
C ASN A 427 7.18 -85.48 -34.73
N VAL A 428 8.29 -86.22 -34.70
CA VAL A 428 9.62 -85.69 -35.04
C VAL A 428 9.66 -85.22 -36.49
N TRP A 429 9.13 -86.01 -37.43
CA TRP A 429 9.08 -85.64 -38.84
C TRP A 429 8.21 -84.41 -39.10
N GLN A 430 7.00 -84.35 -38.52
CA GLN A 430 6.12 -83.19 -38.65
C GLN A 430 6.78 -81.91 -38.14
N GLN A 431 7.55 -81.98 -37.06
CA GLN A 431 8.29 -80.83 -36.54
C GLN A 431 9.36 -80.36 -37.54
N ILE A 432 10.16 -81.28 -38.08
CA ILE A 432 11.19 -80.97 -39.10
C ILE A 432 10.56 -80.35 -40.36
N VAL A 433 9.43 -80.90 -40.84
CA VAL A 433 8.69 -80.36 -41.99
C VAL A 433 8.24 -78.92 -41.74
N ARG A 434 7.71 -78.63 -40.55
CA ARG A 434 7.29 -77.26 -40.19
C ARG A 434 8.49 -76.31 -40.14
N ASP A 435 9.56 -76.71 -39.47
CA ASP A 435 10.75 -75.87 -39.27
C ASP A 435 11.42 -75.51 -40.60
N VAL A 436 11.55 -76.48 -41.52
CA VAL A 436 12.12 -76.24 -42.86
C VAL A 436 11.20 -75.40 -43.75
N ASN A 437 9.88 -75.61 -43.67
CA ASN A 437 8.94 -74.81 -44.44
C ASN A 437 8.90 -73.34 -43.98
N GLN A 438 9.12 -73.08 -42.69
CA GLN A 438 9.17 -71.72 -42.14
C GLN A 438 10.55 -71.05 -42.26
N ALA A 439 11.61 -71.83 -42.48
CA ALA A 439 12.97 -71.30 -42.58
C ALA A 439 13.14 -70.29 -43.74
N THR A 440 13.94 -69.25 -43.52
CA THR A 440 14.36 -68.28 -44.53
C THR A 440 15.85 -68.05 -44.42
N VAL A 441 16.54 -68.01 -45.56
CA VAL A 441 18.00 -67.81 -45.66
C VAL A 441 18.37 -66.51 -46.40
N THR A 442 17.40 -65.60 -46.54
CA THR A 442 17.61 -64.30 -47.16
C THR A 442 18.40 -63.39 -46.21
N LEU A 443 19.52 -62.86 -46.72
CA LEU A 443 20.33 -61.88 -46.03
C LEU A 443 19.98 -60.48 -46.56
N THR A 444 19.76 -59.53 -45.66
CA THR A 444 19.53 -58.12 -45.99
C THR A 444 20.81 -57.34 -45.74
N VAL A 445 21.55 -57.03 -46.80
CA VAL A 445 22.79 -56.24 -46.73
C VAL A 445 22.64 -54.95 -47.53
N SER A 446 22.89 -53.81 -46.89
CA SER A 446 22.76 -52.51 -47.56
C SER A 446 23.88 -52.25 -48.58
N PRO A 447 23.64 -51.45 -49.64
CA PRO A 447 24.68 -51.09 -50.62
C PRO A 447 25.91 -50.44 -49.97
N VAL A 448 25.70 -49.58 -48.96
CA VAL A 448 26.76 -48.90 -48.20
C VAL A 448 27.61 -49.90 -47.41
N MET A 449 26.99 -50.93 -46.86
CA MET A 449 27.71 -51.99 -46.15
C MET A 449 28.54 -52.83 -47.12
N PHE A 450 28.04 -53.15 -48.31
CA PHE A 450 28.83 -53.83 -49.34
C PHE A 450 30.03 -53.01 -49.79
N GLU A 451 29.86 -51.71 -50.01
CA GLU A 451 30.97 -50.81 -50.35
C GLU A 451 32.02 -50.76 -49.24
N SER A 452 31.58 -50.65 -47.98
CA SER A 452 32.47 -50.64 -46.81
C SER A 452 33.23 -51.96 -46.62
N LEU A 453 32.58 -53.10 -46.85
CA LEU A 453 33.22 -54.41 -46.81
C LEU A 453 34.19 -54.59 -47.98
N GLY A 454 33.80 -54.19 -49.20
CA GLY A 454 34.63 -54.26 -50.40
C GLY A 454 35.89 -53.39 -50.33
N ALA A 455 35.82 -52.23 -49.67
CA ALA A 455 36.97 -51.36 -49.43
C ALA A 455 38.01 -52.00 -48.49
N ARG A 456 37.60 -52.96 -47.63
CA ARG A 456 38.50 -53.67 -46.71
C ARG A 456 38.97 -55.00 -47.31
N ILE A 457 38.06 -55.77 -47.91
CA ILE A 457 38.32 -57.04 -48.60
C ILE A 457 37.52 -57.05 -49.91
N ALA A 458 38.21 -56.88 -51.04
CA ALA A 458 37.58 -56.66 -52.35
C ALA A 458 36.63 -57.78 -52.82
N THR A 459 36.91 -59.04 -52.45
CA THR A 459 36.13 -60.21 -52.88
C THR A 459 34.91 -60.49 -51.99
N LEU A 460 34.85 -59.90 -50.79
CA LEU A 460 33.87 -60.25 -49.76
C LEU A 460 32.40 -59.98 -50.15
N PRO A 461 32.05 -58.89 -50.86
CA PRO A 461 30.68 -58.67 -51.35
C PRO A 461 30.17 -59.79 -52.28
N ASP A 462 31.02 -60.22 -53.21
CA ASP A 462 30.66 -61.28 -54.18
C ASP A 462 30.62 -62.66 -53.53
N GLU A 463 31.52 -62.92 -52.56
CA GLU A 463 31.49 -64.11 -51.71
C GLU A 463 30.18 -64.21 -50.91
N ILE A 464 29.72 -63.12 -50.28
CA ILE A 464 28.46 -63.08 -49.52
C ILE A 464 27.26 -63.35 -50.43
N ARG A 465 27.20 -62.72 -51.62
CA ARG A 465 26.10 -62.93 -52.57
C ARG A 465 26.07 -64.38 -53.07
N THR A 466 27.22 -64.91 -53.46
CA THR A 466 27.33 -66.28 -53.95
C THR A 466 26.96 -67.30 -52.87
N PHE A 467 27.39 -67.06 -51.62
CA PHE A 467 27.02 -67.90 -50.49
C PHE A 467 25.53 -67.82 -50.16
N GLN A 468 24.91 -66.64 -50.24
CA GLN A 468 23.46 -66.49 -50.06
C GLN A 468 22.67 -67.30 -51.09
N ASP A 469 23.08 -67.23 -52.36
CA ASP A 469 22.48 -68.02 -53.44
C ASP A 469 22.63 -69.53 -53.17
N ASP A 470 23.79 -69.97 -52.65
CA ASP A 470 24.01 -71.37 -52.27
C ASP A 470 23.09 -71.82 -51.13
N LEU A 471 22.90 -70.97 -50.11
CA LEU A 471 21.96 -71.24 -49.03
C LEU A 471 20.53 -71.36 -49.54
N ALA A 472 20.11 -70.46 -50.42
CA ALA A 472 18.77 -70.47 -51.02
C ALA A 472 18.53 -71.72 -51.86
N ALA A 473 19.49 -72.09 -52.71
CA ALA A 473 19.43 -73.29 -53.53
C ALA A 473 19.32 -74.56 -52.67
N ARG A 474 20.08 -74.64 -51.57
CA ARG A 474 20.04 -75.78 -50.64
C ARG A 474 18.75 -75.83 -49.83
N LEU A 475 18.19 -74.69 -49.43
CA LEU A 475 16.89 -74.66 -48.74
C LEU A 475 15.75 -75.10 -49.66
N GLN A 476 15.76 -74.62 -50.91
CA GLN A 476 14.78 -75.03 -51.91
C GLN A 476 14.86 -76.52 -52.21
N TRP A 477 16.08 -77.06 -52.37
CA TRP A 477 16.29 -78.49 -52.53
C TRP A 477 15.81 -79.28 -51.30
N LEU A 478 16.09 -78.82 -50.08
CA LEU A 478 15.65 -79.50 -48.86
C LEU A 478 14.11 -79.56 -48.75
N ARG A 479 13.43 -78.48 -49.14
CA ARG A 479 11.96 -78.45 -49.18
C ARG A 479 11.39 -79.45 -50.19
N ALA A 480 11.99 -79.56 -51.37
CA ALA A 480 11.60 -80.56 -52.37
C ALA A 480 11.85 -81.99 -51.86
N ALA A 481 13.03 -82.25 -51.28
CA ALA A 481 13.37 -83.56 -50.72
C ALA A 481 12.41 -84.01 -49.60
N ILE A 482 11.97 -83.07 -48.76
CA ILE A 482 10.97 -83.33 -47.70
C ILE A 482 9.58 -83.63 -48.29
N ALA A 483 9.19 -82.97 -49.38
CA ALA A 483 7.89 -83.14 -50.00
C ALA A 483 7.79 -84.46 -50.80
N ASP A 484 8.84 -84.77 -51.57
CA ASP A 484 8.83 -85.89 -52.51
C ASP A 484 9.41 -87.19 -51.90
N GLY A 485 10.14 -87.08 -50.79
CA GLY A 485 10.80 -88.21 -50.13
C GLY A 485 12.10 -88.67 -50.81
N GLU A 486 12.57 -87.93 -51.83
CA GLU A 486 13.80 -88.22 -52.58
C GLU A 486 14.97 -87.35 -52.12
N TRP A 487 16.11 -87.98 -51.80
CA TRP A 487 17.27 -87.32 -51.19
C TRP A 487 18.53 -87.35 -52.07
N LEU A 488 18.35 -87.27 -53.39
CA LEU A 488 19.42 -87.31 -54.38
C LEU A 488 19.84 -85.90 -54.84
N ASP A 489 21.03 -85.77 -55.42
CA ASP A 489 21.52 -84.55 -56.08
C ASP A 489 21.53 -83.27 -55.24
N ARG A 490 22.03 -83.38 -54.00
CA ARG A 490 22.22 -82.24 -53.09
C ARG A 490 23.14 -81.15 -53.67
N PRO A 491 22.71 -79.86 -53.71
CA PRO A 491 23.57 -78.76 -54.16
C PRO A 491 24.80 -78.53 -53.26
N ILE A 492 25.97 -78.29 -53.84
CA ILE A 492 27.23 -77.98 -53.13
C ILE A 492 27.43 -76.46 -52.95
N TYR A 493 28.20 -76.06 -51.95
CA TYR A 493 28.64 -74.66 -51.81
C TYR A 493 29.67 -74.31 -52.88
N ARG A 494 29.48 -73.19 -53.58
CA ARG A 494 30.41 -72.64 -54.58
C ARG A 494 31.54 -71.84 -53.94
N VAL A 495 31.30 -71.27 -52.76
CA VAL A 495 32.27 -70.48 -51.99
C VAL A 495 32.31 -70.92 -50.53
N ALA A 496 33.41 -70.62 -49.84
CA ALA A 496 33.54 -70.84 -48.40
C ALA A 496 32.61 -69.90 -47.61
N ASN A 497 32.25 -70.28 -46.38
CA ASN A 497 31.43 -69.44 -45.50
C ASN A 497 32.18 -68.12 -45.16
N PRO A 498 31.63 -66.94 -45.50
CA PRO A 498 32.33 -65.66 -45.35
C PRO A 498 32.41 -65.12 -43.91
N THR A 499 31.84 -65.85 -42.93
CA THR A 499 31.82 -65.44 -41.51
C THR A 499 33.20 -65.16 -40.92
N ALA A 500 34.22 -65.96 -41.25
CA ALA A 500 35.58 -65.74 -40.78
C ALA A 500 36.16 -64.41 -41.29
N SER A 501 35.94 -64.10 -42.57
CA SER A 501 36.37 -62.84 -43.20
C SER A 501 35.63 -61.63 -42.62
N LEU A 502 34.33 -61.78 -42.30
CA LEU A 502 33.54 -60.73 -41.64
C LEU A 502 34.05 -60.42 -40.22
N HIS A 503 34.32 -61.44 -39.41
CA HIS A 503 34.89 -61.23 -38.07
C HIS A 503 36.27 -60.57 -38.13
N GLN A 504 37.09 -60.89 -39.13
CA GLN A 504 38.37 -60.21 -39.37
C GLN A 504 38.17 -58.71 -39.63
N VAL A 505 37.17 -58.33 -40.44
CA VAL A 505 36.86 -56.92 -40.70
C VAL A 505 36.35 -56.22 -39.44
N ALA A 506 35.48 -56.86 -38.65
CA ALA A 506 35.00 -56.30 -37.39
C ALA A 506 36.15 -56.02 -36.40
N GLU A 507 37.12 -56.93 -36.30
CA GLU A 507 38.27 -56.76 -35.42
C GLU A 507 39.20 -55.62 -35.86
N VAL A 508 39.45 -55.48 -37.17
CA VAL A 508 40.21 -54.34 -37.71
C VAL A 508 39.57 -53.01 -37.34
N LEU A 509 38.23 -52.90 -37.44
CA LEU A 509 37.49 -51.69 -37.10
C LEU A 509 37.61 -51.35 -35.61
N ARG A 510 37.57 -52.35 -34.70
CA ARG A 510 37.76 -52.15 -33.26
C ARG A 510 39.17 -51.68 -32.91
N VAL A 511 40.19 -52.28 -33.51
CA VAL A 511 41.59 -51.89 -33.31
C VAL A 511 41.82 -50.44 -33.77
N GLU A 512 41.22 -50.03 -34.89
CA GLU A 512 41.24 -48.64 -35.35
C GLU A 512 40.55 -47.69 -34.36
N ALA A 513 39.40 -48.06 -33.80
CA ALA A 513 38.68 -47.27 -32.80
C ALA A 513 39.47 -47.09 -31.49
N VAL A 514 40.10 -48.16 -30.99
CA VAL A 514 40.96 -48.13 -29.79
C VAL A 514 42.18 -47.26 -30.02
N ARG A 515 42.85 -47.38 -31.18
CA ARG A 515 44.00 -46.55 -31.53
C ARG A 515 43.65 -45.06 -31.59
N LEU A 516 42.47 -44.72 -32.12
CA LEU A 516 41.98 -43.34 -32.15
C LEU A 516 41.74 -42.78 -30.73
N ARG A 517 41.21 -43.58 -29.81
CA ARG A 517 41.05 -43.19 -28.39
C ARG A 517 42.39 -43.08 -27.65
N GLY A 518 43.35 -43.95 -27.96
CA GLY A 518 44.68 -43.94 -27.34
C GLY A 518 45.55 -42.73 -27.69
N ASN A 519 45.23 -42.02 -28.79
CA ASN A 519 45.93 -40.80 -29.22
C ASN A 519 45.31 -39.51 -28.63
N LEU A 520 44.33 -39.61 -27.73
CA LEU A 520 43.62 -38.47 -27.15
C LEU A 520 44.39 -37.89 -25.95
N ASP A 521 44.88 -36.65 -26.07
CA ASP A 521 45.43 -35.89 -24.93
C ASP A 521 44.29 -35.25 -24.13
N ALA A 522 43.79 -36.01 -23.14
CA ALA A 522 42.65 -35.61 -22.33
C ALA A 522 42.91 -34.34 -21.51
N ALA A 523 44.16 -34.13 -21.07
CA ALA A 523 44.54 -32.96 -20.29
C ALA A 523 44.54 -31.70 -21.15
N ALA A 524 45.09 -31.76 -22.37
CA ALA A 524 45.08 -30.64 -23.30
C ALA A 524 43.65 -30.27 -23.74
N LEU A 525 42.79 -31.26 -24.00
CA LEU A 525 41.39 -31.02 -24.39
C LEU A 525 40.58 -30.39 -23.23
N ALA A 526 40.78 -30.85 -22.00
CA ALA A 526 40.15 -30.26 -20.81
C ALA A 526 40.60 -28.81 -20.58
N ALA A 527 41.89 -28.52 -20.76
CA ALA A 527 42.43 -27.16 -20.67
C ALA A 527 41.83 -26.23 -21.73
N LYS A 528 41.70 -26.68 -22.99
CA LYS A 528 41.05 -25.92 -24.06
C LYS A 528 39.56 -25.66 -23.79
N ARG A 529 38.83 -26.66 -23.27
CA ARG A 529 37.41 -26.52 -22.88
C ARG A 529 37.23 -25.53 -21.74
N LEU A 530 38.09 -25.58 -20.71
CA LEU A 530 38.04 -24.61 -19.61
C LEU A 530 38.35 -23.19 -20.10
N ARG A 531 39.36 -23.04 -20.97
CA ARG A 531 39.70 -21.74 -21.58
C ARG A 531 38.55 -21.19 -22.42
N LEU A 532 37.92 -22.02 -23.26
CA LEU A 532 36.75 -21.60 -24.05
C LEU A 532 35.60 -21.16 -23.15
N LYS A 533 35.28 -21.95 -22.11
CA LYS A 533 34.23 -21.63 -21.14
C LYS A 533 34.48 -20.30 -20.42
N GLU A 534 35.73 -20.03 -20.03
CA GLU A 534 36.12 -18.74 -19.43
C GLU A 534 35.93 -17.57 -20.41
N LEU A 535 36.37 -17.72 -21.67
CA LEU A 535 36.25 -16.67 -22.66
C LEU A 535 34.78 -16.38 -23.03
N GLU A 536 33.93 -17.41 -23.12
CA GLU A 536 32.49 -17.25 -23.35
C GLU A 536 31.82 -16.53 -22.17
N ALA A 537 32.19 -16.86 -20.94
CA ALA A 537 31.71 -16.16 -19.75
C ALA A 537 32.14 -14.69 -19.73
N ARG A 538 33.39 -14.38 -20.10
CA ARG A 538 33.88 -13.00 -20.24
C ARG A 538 33.16 -12.23 -21.36
N ARG A 539 32.82 -12.89 -22.47
CA ARG A 539 31.99 -12.29 -23.55
C ARG A 539 30.60 -11.95 -23.04
N LEU A 540 29.91 -12.88 -22.39
CA LEU A 540 28.59 -12.64 -21.80
C LEU A 540 28.65 -11.55 -20.72
N LEU A 541 29.72 -11.52 -19.91
CA LEU A 541 29.96 -10.45 -18.96
C LEU A 541 30.08 -9.09 -19.67
N SER A 542 30.77 -9.02 -20.80
CA SER A 542 30.88 -7.78 -21.58
C SER A 542 29.54 -7.27 -22.13
N GLU A 543 28.64 -8.17 -22.52
CA GLU A 543 27.29 -7.83 -23.00
C GLU A 543 26.39 -7.29 -21.88
N HIS A 544 26.64 -7.69 -20.63
CA HIS A 544 25.78 -7.38 -19.49
C HIS A 544 26.38 -6.43 -18.45
N ILE A 545 27.65 -6.03 -18.57
CA ILE A 545 28.39 -5.32 -17.51
C ILE A 545 27.71 -4.02 -17.06
N GLU A 546 27.18 -3.22 -17.98
CA GLU A 546 26.49 -1.96 -17.64
C GLU A 546 25.12 -2.21 -16.99
N SER A 547 24.43 -3.28 -17.38
CA SER A 547 23.18 -3.70 -16.72
C SER A 547 23.44 -4.22 -15.31
N ILE A 548 24.53 -4.98 -15.10
CA ILE A 548 24.98 -5.44 -13.78
C ILE A 548 25.37 -4.24 -12.91
N ALA A 549 26.08 -3.26 -13.45
CA ALA A 549 26.43 -2.02 -12.74
C ALA A 549 25.17 -1.27 -12.27
N ARG A 550 24.18 -1.09 -13.16
CA ARG A 550 22.91 -0.43 -12.82
C ARG A 550 22.13 -1.19 -11.75
N VAL A 551 22.05 -2.52 -11.83
CA VAL A 551 21.36 -3.33 -10.82
C VAL A 551 22.10 -3.27 -9.48
N THR A 552 23.43 -3.27 -9.49
CA THR A 552 24.27 -3.09 -8.29
C THR A 552 24.00 -1.75 -7.61
N GLU A 553 23.94 -0.66 -8.37
CA GLU A 553 23.57 0.68 -7.88
C GLU A 553 22.14 0.71 -7.31
N ASN A 554 21.18 0.10 -8.00
CA ASN A 554 19.79 0.00 -7.53
C ASN A 554 19.68 -0.83 -6.24
N LEU A 555 20.45 -1.91 -6.10
CA LEU A 555 20.51 -2.70 -4.86
C LEU A 555 21.08 -1.87 -3.71
N ALA A 556 22.13 -1.08 -3.97
CA ALA A 556 22.71 -0.17 -2.98
C ALA A 556 21.70 0.93 -2.55
N LEU A 557 20.98 1.51 -3.51
CA LEU A 557 19.92 2.48 -3.25
C LEU A 557 18.75 1.86 -2.48
N ARG A 558 18.31 0.66 -2.87
CA ARG A 558 17.27 -0.11 -2.17
C ARG A 558 17.63 -0.33 -0.70
N ALA A 559 18.87 -0.69 -0.40
CA ALA A 559 19.33 -0.87 0.98
C ALA A 559 19.30 0.45 1.79
N LYS A 560 19.60 1.60 1.17
CA LYS A 560 19.46 2.92 1.82
C LYS A 560 17.98 3.28 2.05
N LEU A 561 17.13 3.10 1.04
CA LEU A 561 15.69 3.38 1.14
C LEU A 561 15.00 2.45 2.14
N GLN A 562 15.40 1.19 2.26
CA GLN A 562 14.87 0.26 3.26
C GLN A 562 15.20 0.71 4.68
N ARG A 563 16.43 1.17 4.95
CA ARG A 563 16.79 1.77 6.25
C ARG A 563 15.98 3.03 6.54
N CYS A 564 15.77 3.88 5.53
CA CYS A 564 14.89 5.04 5.63
C CYS A 564 13.43 4.63 5.95
N LEU A 565 12.93 3.56 5.32
CA LEU A 565 11.59 3.04 5.54
C LEU A 565 11.40 2.50 6.96
N GLU A 566 12.39 1.76 7.48
CA GLU A 566 12.40 1.29 8.86
C GLU A 566 12.42 2.45 9.85
N ASP A 567 13.22 3.48 9.59
CA ASP A 567 13.26 4.70 10.38
C ASP A 567 11.88 5.40 10.37
N ILE A 568 11.32 5.71 9.20
CA ILE A 568 9.97 6.31 9.08
C ILE A 568 8.90 5.48 9.79
N GLY A 569 8.93 4.15 9.66
CA GLY A 569 8.00 3.24 10.34
C GLY A 569 8.23 3.11 11.86
N GLY A 570 9.39 3.53 12.35
CA GLY A 570 9.81 3.47 13.76
C GLY A 570 9.15 4.55 14.63
N THR A 571 7.83 4.54 14.76
CA THR A 571 7.06 5.55 15.54
C THR A 571 6.77 5.14 16.98
N ARG A 572 7.19 3.95 17.41
CA ARG A 572 6.91 3.40 18.75
C ARG A 572 7.35 4.33 19.89
N SER A 573 8.53 4.95 19.79
CA SER A 573 9.03 5.88 20.79
C SER A 573 8.13 7.12 20.94
N ILE A 574 7.58 7.60 19.82
CA ILE A 574 6.65 8.73 19.76
C ILE A 574 5.33 8.35 20.44
N SER A 575 4.75 7.20 20.07
CA SER A 575 3.48 6.73 20.61
C SER A 575 3.56 6.43 22.12
N VAL A 576 4.66 5.82 22.58
CA VAL A 576 4.87 5.54 24.01
C VAL A 576 4.98 6.85 24.80
N PHE A 577 5.75 7.81 24.30
CA PHE A 577 5.92 9.10 24.96
C PHE A 577 4.60 9.91 25.00
N ALA A 578 3.87 9.96 23.89
CA ALA A 578 2.53 10.55 23.84
C ALA A 578 1.56 9.90 24.84
N GLY A 579 1.60 8.57 24.99
CA GLY A 579 0.79 7.85 25.98
C GLY A 579 1.15 8.18 27.43
N GLN A 580 2.44 8.38 27.74
CA GLN A 580 2.91 8.80 29.08
C GLN A 580 2.43 10.21 29.42
N LEU A 581 2.59 11.15 28.48
CA LEU A 581 2.12 12.53 28.65
C LEU A 581 0.59 12.59 28.78
N ALA A 582 -0.15 11.80 27.98
CA ALA A 582 -1.60 11.73 28.07
C ALA A 582 -2.05 11.33 29.48
N ARG A 583 -1.48 10.26 30.06
CA ARG A 583 -1.81 9.83 31.43
C ARG A 583 -1.52 10.87 32.51
N ARG A 584 -0.52 11.73 32.30
CA ARG A 584 -0.09 12.73 33.28
C ARG A 584 -0.92 14.02 33.21
N TYR A 585 -1.18 14.50 31.99
CA TYR A 585 -1.79 15.82 31.77
C TYR A 585 -3.30 15.75 31.46
N VAL A 586 -3.78 14.63 30.90
CA VAL A 586 -5.21 14.36 30.75
C VAL A 586 -5.67 13.58 31.99
N SER A 587 -6.17 14.32 32.99
CA SER A 587 -6.52 13.80 34.31
C SER A 587 -8.00 13.96 34.64
N GLU A 588 -8.49 13.17 35.60
CA GLU A 588 -9.82 13.37 36.20
C GLU A 588 -9.98 14.76 36.81
N ALA A 589 -8.88 15.40 37.25
CA ALA A 589 -8.92 16.78 37.75
C ALA A 589 -9.26 17.79 36.63
N LEU A 590 -8.69 17.62 35.43
CA LEU A 590 -9.04 18.45 34.27
C LEU A 590 -10.49 18.19 33.82
N ALA A 591 -10.92 16.93 33.85
CA ALA A 591 -12.33 16.58 33.60
C ALA A 591 -13.28 17.24 34.61
N GLY A 592 -12.94 17.19 35.90
CA GLY A 592 -13.69 17.85 36.96
C GLY A 592 -13.78 19.36 36.75
N ARG A 593 -12.65 20.03 36.45
CA ARG A 593 -12.63 21.47 36.15
C ARG A 593 -13.45 21.82 34.91
N MET A 594 -13.37 21.01 33.87
CA MET A 594 -14.19 21.21 32.68
C MET A 594 -15.68 21.07 33.01
N ASN A 595 -16.07 20.11 33.85
CA ASN A 595 -17.45 19.97 34.33
C ASN A 595 -17.91 21.18 35.15
N ASP A 596 -17.04 21.75 36.00
CA ASP A 596 -17.35 22.99 36.74
C ASP A 596 -17.63 24.14 35.77
N GLU A 597 -16.82 24.29 34.72
CA GLU A 597 -16.99 25.34 33.71
C GLU A 597 -18.22 25.09 32.81
N LEU A 598 -18.53 23.84 32.44
CA LEU A 598 -19.77 23.48 31.74
C LEU A 598 -21.01 23.90 32.54
N ASN A 599 -21.00 23.70 33.87
CA ASN A 599 -22.11 24.13 34.73
C ASN A 599 -22.23 25.67 34.80
N ARG A 600 -21.11 26.41 34.87
CA ARG A 600 -21.12 27.89 34.86
C ARG A 600 -21.63 28.47 33.55
N LEU A 601 -21.44 27.72 32.47
CA LEU A 601 -21.92 27.98 31.12
C LEU A 601 -23.33 27.43 30.85
N ASP A 602 -24.05 27.01 31.89
CA ASP A 602 -25.43 26.51 31.86
C ASP A 602 -25.65 25.21 31.04
N LEU A 603 -24.60 24.40 30.86
CA LEU A 603 -24.63 23.10 30.15
C LEU A 603 -24.67 21.90 31.12
N TYR A 604 -25.80 21.72 31.81
CA TYR A 604 -25.94 20.69 32.84
C TYR A 604 -26.08 19.25 32.32
N HIS A 605 -26.45 19.09 31.04
CA HIS A 605 -26.71 17.78 30.42
C HIS A 605 -25.47 17.15 29.77
N ILE A 606 -24.36 17.91 29.68
CA ILE A 606 -23.09 17.51 29.09
C ILE A 606 -22.09 17.28 30.21
N ARG A 607 -21.32 16.19 30.14
CA ARG A 607 -20.22 15.93 31.08
C ARG A 607 -18.93 15.60 30.35
N ALA A 608 -17.80 15.98 30.91
CA ALA A 608 -16.48 15.54 30.50
C ALA A 608 -16.03 14.36 31.36
N GLY A 609 -15.51 13.33 30.73
CA GLY A 609 -14.97 12.13 31.39
C GLY A 609 -13.70 11.65 30.72
N VAL A 610 -12.82 10.99 31.46
CA VAL A 610 -11.60 10.41 30.88
C VAL A 610 -11.92 9.01 30.37
N SER A 611 -11.63 8.74 29.09
CA SER A 611 -11.78 7.42 28.49
C SER A 611 -10.44 6.88 27.98
N SER A 612 -10.28 5.56 28.03
CA SER A 612 -9.06 4.85 27.62
C SER A 612 -9.26 3.96 26.39
N THR A 613 -10.27 4.24 25.56
CA THR A 613 -10.80 3.31 24.55
C THR A 613 -10.27 3.48 23.11
N GLY A 614 -9.25 4.30 22.87
CA GLY A 614 -8.71 4.50 21.51
C GLY A 614 -7.70 3.43 21.02
N ASP A 615 -7.60 3.26 19.71
CA ASP A 615 -6.78 2.25 18.97
C ASP A 615 -5.27 2.20 19.30
N ALA A 616 -4.77 3.17 20.06
CA ALA A 616 -3.37 3.25 20.49
C ALA A 616 -3.18 3.32 22.02
N GLY A 617 -4.21 3.00 22.82
CA GLY A 617 -4.14 3.08 24.29
C GLY A 617 -3.95 4.51 24.81
N SER A 618 -4.33 5.51 24.00
CA SER A 618 -4.27 6.93 24.38
C SER A 618 -5.40 7.26 25.36
N VAL A 619 -5.04 7.88 26.49
CA VAL A 619 -6.00 8.45 27.45
C VAL A 619 -6.51 9.76 26.86
N ARG A 620 -7.84 9.90 26.78
CA ARG A 620 -8.48 11.07 26.16
C ARG A 620 -9.55 11.65 27.09
N LEU A 621 -9.74 12.98 27.04
CA LEU A 621 -10.84 13.66 27.73
C LEU A 621 -12.05 13.72 26.80
N GLY A 622 -13.00 12.80 27.00
CA GLY A 622 -14.22 12.62 26.23
C GLY A 622 -15.38 13.51 26.70
N ILE A 623 -16.17 14.06 25.77
CA ILE A 623 -17.54 14.46 26.11
C ILE A 623 -18.42 13.22 26.24
N GLN A 624 -19.23 13.18 27.29
CA GLN A 624 -20.24 12.18 27.56
C GLN A 624 -21.59 12.90 27.70
N LEU A 625 -22.57 12.42 26.97
CA LEU A 625 -23.96 12.85 27.11
C LEU A 625 -24.67 11.82 27.99
N ASN A 626 -25.44 12.28 28.98
CA ASN A 626 -26.17 11.38 29.86
C ASN A 626 -27.10 10.47 29.03
N GLU A 627 -27.03 9.17 29.27
CA GLU A 627 -27.90 8.15 28.65
C GLU A 627 -27.86 8.07 27.11
N CYS A 628 -26.84 8.65 26.46
CA CYS A 628 -26.69 8.61 25.01
C CYS A 628 -25.61 7.61 24.58
N GLN A 629 -25.93 6.77 23.59
CA GLN A 629 -24.98 5.83 22.97
C GLN A 629 -24.41 6.35 21.64
N LEU A 630 -24.90 7.48 21.13
CA LEU A 630 -24.40 8.11 19.90
C LEU A 630 -23.19 8.98 20.20
N ASP A 631 -22.32 9.13 19.20
CA ASP A 631 -21.16 10.01 19.31
C ASP A 631 -21.62 11.47 19.54
N PRO A 632 -21.04 12.23 20.50
CA PRO A 632 -21.51 13.56 20.87
C PRO A 632 -21.63 14.56 19.71
N HIS A 633 -20.77 14.45 18.70
CA HIS A 633 -20.79 15.33 17.52
C HIS A 633 -22.05 15.18 16.64
N LEU A 634 -22.73 14.04 16.71
CA LEU A 634 -23.98 13.81 15.98
C LEU A 634 -25.21 14.37 16.72
N VAL A 635 -25.04 14.74 17.98
CA VAL A 635 -26.15 15.12 18.89
C VAL A 635 -26.05 16.60 19.27
N LEU A 636 -24.85 17.11 19.56
CA LEU A 636 -24.64 18.49 19.99
C LEU A 636 -24.79 19.49 18.85
N SER A 637 -25.55 20.56 19.11
CA SER A 637 -25.64 21.72 18.21
C SER A 637 -24.33 22.49 18.11
N GLU A 638 -24.08 23.21 17.01
CA GLU A 638 -22.85 24.03 16.85
C GLU A 638 -22.66 25.01 18.02
N ALA A 639 -23.75 25.50 18.61
CA ALA A 639 -23.74 26.33 19.81
C ALA A 639 -23.16 25.58 21.02
N GLU A 640 -23.70 24.41 21.37
CA GLU A 640 -23.23 23.60 22.50
C GLU A 640 -21.79 23.12 22.30
N GLN A 641 -21.42 22.79 21.07
CA GLN A 641 -20.05 22.43 20.71
C GLN A 641 -19.05 23.55 21.06
N ARG A 642 -19.41 24.80 20.79
CA ARG A 642 -18.58 25.98 21.15
C ARG A 642 -18.51 26.22 22.64
N MET A 643 -19.63 26.06 23.33
CA MET A 643 -19.69 26.19 24.79
C MET A 643 -18.81 25.12 25.47
N CYS A 644 -18.75 23.89 24.93
CA CYS A 644 -17.82 22.87 25.40
C CYS A 644 -16.35 23.25 25.17
N ALA A 645 -16.04 23.86 24.02
CA ALA A 645 -14.69 24.35 23.73
C ALA A 645 -14.27 25.49 24.67
N LEU A 646 -15.19 26.40 24.99
CA LEU A 646 -14.98 27.46 26.00
C LEU A 646 -14.76 26.86 27.39
N ALA A 647 -15.59 25.88 27.81
CA ALA A 647 -15.43 25.21 29.10
C ALA A 647 -14.06 24.57 29.24
N TYR A 648 -13.59 23.88 28.20
CA TYR A 648 -12.27 23.28 28.17
C TYR A 648 -11.15 24.33 28.21
N PHE A 649 -11.30 25.43 27.46
CA PHE A 649 -10.35 26.54 27.47
C PHE A 649 -10.20 27.15 28.87
N PHE A 650 -11.30 27.43 29.55
CA PHE A 650 -11.27 27.92 30.94
C PHE A 650 -10.67 26.90 31.90
N ALA A 651 -10.98 25.61 31.75
CA ALA A 651 -10.41 24.55 32.59
C ALA A 651 -8.88 24.43 32.41
N GLU A 652 -8.38 24.51 31.18
CA GLU A 652 -6.96 24.51 30.85
C GLU A 652 -6.24 25.73 31.47
N LEU A 653 -6.84 26.92 31.37
CA LEU A 653 -6.30 28.13 31.98
C LEU A 653 -6.16 27.99 33.50
N HIS A 654 -7.18 27.45 34.17
CA HIS A 654 -7.13 27.20 35.61
C HIS A 654 -6.07 26.18 35.99
N GLN A 655 -5.91 25.10 35.20
CA GLN A 655 -4.91 24.07 35.46
C GLN A 655 -3.48 24.62 35.31
N SER A 656 -3.26 25.52 34.34
CA SER A 656 -1.95 26.16 34.14
C SER A 656 -1.53 27.08 35.29
N GLY A 657 -2.49 27.65 36.03
CA GLY A 657 -2.23 28.64 37.08
C GLY A 657 -1.70 29.98 36.55
N SER A 658 -1.78 30.23 35.24
CA SER A 658 -1.41 31.50 34.61
C SER A 658 -2.31 32.64 35.07
N THR A 659 -1.74 33.82 35.30
CA THR A 659 -2.46 35.11 35.44
C THR A 659 -2.29 36.02 34.22
N SER A 660 -1.62 35.54 33.16
CA SER A 660 -1.41 36.30 31.92
C SER A 660 -2.74 36.54 31.18
N GLY A 661 -2.73 37.54 30.30
CA GLY A 661 -3.90 38.01 29.57
C GLY A 661 -4.56 36.96 28.67
N ILE A 662 -5.83 37.19 28.35
CA ILE A 662 -6.63 36.37 27.44
C ILE A 662 -7.23 37.25 26.35
N VAL A 663 -7.27 36.74 25.12
CA VAL A 663 -7.97 37.35 23.98
C VAL A 663 -9.08 36.41 23.51
N PHE A 664 -10.29 36.91 23.32
CA PHE A 664 -11.41 36.21 22.68
C PHE A 664 -11.68 36.84 21.31
N ASP A 665 -11.62 36.07 20.23
CA ASP A 665 -12.00 36.51 18.88
C ASP A 665 -13.38 35.94 18.52
N ASP A 666 -14.38 36.82 18.49
CA ASP A 666 -15.80 36.51 18.26
C ASP A 666 -16.24 35.25 19.03
N PRO A 667 -16.18 35.23 20.39
CA PRO A 667 -16.51 34.04 21.19
C PRO A 667 -17.98 33.61 21.06
N VAL A 668 -18.82 34.52 20.59
CA VAL A 668 -20.24 34.29 20.30
C VAL A 668 -20.51 34.67 18.85
N SER A 669 -20.91 33.70 18.03
CA SER A 669 -21.58 33.96 16.75
C SER A 669 -22.78 33.02 16.66
N SER A 670 -23.95 33.51 16.24
CA SER A 670 -25.16 32.67 16.06
C SER A 670 -25.53 31.76 17.25
N LEU A 671 -25.19 32.14 18.49
CA LEU A 671 -25.69 31.49 19.71
C LEU A 671 -27.09 32.02 20.07
N ASP A 672 -27.90 31.17 20.69
CA ASP A 672 -29.14 31.59 21.33
C ASP A 672 -28.86 32.61 22.46
N HIS A 673 -29.91 33.27 22.96
CA HIS A 673 -29.71 34.29 23.99
C HIS A 673 -29.10 33.68 25.26
N ASN A 674 -29.52 32.47 25.67
CA ASN A 674 -29.12 31.89 26.94
C ASN A 674 -27.62 31.62 27.00
N HIS A 675 -27.05 31.01 25.95
CA HIS A 675 -25.62 30.74 25.91
C HIS A 675 -24.81 32.05 25.83
N ARG A 676 -25.30 33.05 25.10
CA ARG A 676 -24.65 34.37 25.01
C ARG A 676 -24.52 35.04 26.39
N THR A 677 -25.61 35.06 27.16
CA THR A 677 -25.63 35.60 28.52
C THR A 677 -24.64 34.86 29.42
N ALA A 678 -24.61 33.52 29.35
CA ALA A 678 -23.71 32.70 30.15
C ALA A 678 -22.23 32.95 29.82
N VAL A 679 -21.89 33.10 28.54
CA VAL A 679 -20.52 33.46 28.11
C VAL A 679 -20.16 34.86 28.59
N ALA A 680 -21.04 35.85 28.41
CA ALA A 680 -20.77 37.23 28.81
C ALA A 680 -20.48 37.33 30.32
N ARG A 681 -21.32 36.69 31.15
CA ARG A 681 -21.12 36.58 32.59
C ARG A 681 -19.76 35.97 32.92
N ARG A 682 -19.42 34.82 32.33
CA ARG A 682 -18.17 34.11 32.62
C ARG A 682 -16.92 34.89 32.19
N VAL A 683 -16.98 35.57 31.05
CA VAL A 683 -15.90 36.44 30.56
C VAL A 683 -15.64 37.62 31.52
N VAL A 684 -16.71 38.26 32.01
CA VAL A 684 -16.59 39.35 32.99
C VAL A 684 -16.03 38.84 34.33
N GLU A 685 -16.48 37.69 34.81
CA GLU A 685 -15.91 37.05 36.01
C GLU A 685 -14.41 36.80 35.87
N GLU A 686 -13.95 36.31 34.71
CA GLU A 686 -12.52 36.08 34.47
C GLU A 686 -11.73 37.40 34.40
N SER A 687 -12.33 38.47 33.90
CA SER A 687 -11.70 39.80 33.81
C SER A 687 -11.40 40.44 35.17
N ALA A 688 -12.00 39.95 36.26
CA ALA A 688 -11.66 40.37 37.61
C ALA A 688 -10.28 39.87 38.05
N GLY A 689 -9.82 38.73 37.54
CA GLY A 689 -8.57 38.07 37.94
C GLY A 689 -7.38 38.31 37.00
N ARG A 690 -7.61 38.78 35.77
CA ARG A 690 -6.59 39.00 34.74
C ARG A 690 -7.07 39.95 33.65
N GLN A 691 -6.16 40.35 32.75
CA GLN A 691 -6.53 41.07 31.54
C GLN A 691 -7.36 40.17 30.59
N VAL A 692 -8.49 40.69 30.11
CA VAL A 692 -9.33 40.04 29.10
C VAL A 692 -9.62 41.03 27.97
N ILE A 693 -9.39 40.59 26.73
CA ILE A 693 -9.64 41.38 25.51
C ILE A 693 -10.66 40.63 24.67
N VAL A 694 -11.75 41.27 24.27
CA VAL A 694 -12.82 40.64 23.48
C VAL A 694 -13.00 41.38 22.17
N PHE A 695 -12.76 40.72 21.05
CA PHE A 695 -13.19 41.17 19.74
C PHE A 695 -14.60 40.65 19.47
N THR A 696 -15.55 41.54 19.14
CA THR A 696 -16.91 41.11 18.80
C THR A 696 -17.57 42.02 17.76
N HIS A 697 -18.42 41.43 16.93
CA HIS A 697 -19.35 42.15 16.06
C HIS A 697 -20.80 42.13 16.57
N ASP A 698 -21.07 41.37 17.64
CA ASP A 698 -22.43 41.15 18.14
C ASP A 698 -22.81 42.24 19.15
N ALA A 699 -23.78 43.08 18.75
CA ALA A 699 -24.22 44.23 19.55
C ALA A 699 -24.91 43.82 20.87
N VAL A 700 -25.61 42.68 20.90
CA VAL A 700 -26.31 42.22 22.11
C VAL A 700 -25.29 41.66 23.09
N PHE A 701 -24.35 40.84 22.62
CA PHE A 701 -23.26 40.33 23.46
C PHE A 701 -22.41 41.46 24.02
N PHE A 702 -22.11 42.47 23.20
CA PHE A 702 -21.49 43.72 23.65
C PHE A 702 -22.28 44.39 24.79
N GLY A 703 -23.60 44.52 24.63
CA GLY A 703 -24.48 45.09 25.66
C GLY A 703 -24.53 44.27 26.95
N GLU A 704 -24.51 42.95 26.86
CA GLU A 704 -24.44 42.05 28.02
C GLU A 704 -23.10 42.19 28.75
N LEU A 705 -21.97 42.25 28.05
CA LEU A 705 -20.67 42.50 28.66
C LEU A 705 -20.65 43.81 29.44
N LEU A 706 -21.17 44.90 28.86
CA LEU A 706 -21.28 46.18 29.57
C LEU A 706 -22.18 46.09 30.80
N THR A 707 -23.29 45.35 30.70
CA THR A 707 -24.23 45.16 31.80
C THR A 707 -23.58 44.39 32.95
N PHE A 708 -22.97 43.25 32.67
CA PHE A 708 -22.29 42.45 33.70
C PHE A 708 -21.07 43.19 34.28
N CYS A 709 -20.35 43.98 33.49
CA CYS A 709 -19.31 44.86 34.02
C CYS A 709 -19.88 45.89 35.01
N GLN A 710 -21.02 46.53 34.70
CA GLN A 710 -21.68 47.45 35.62
C GLN A 710 -22.11 46.75 36.92
N ASP A 711 -22.70 45.56 36.82
CA ASP A 711 -23.14 44.77 37.97
C ASP A 711 -21.95 44.34 38.85
N ALA A 712 -20.80 44.03 38.23
CA ALA A 712 -19.54 43.71 38.90
C ALA A 712 -18.71 44.95 39.31
N GLN A 713 -19.21 46.17 39.05
CA GLN A 713 -18.50 47.44 39.30
C GLN A 713 -17.13 47.55 38.60
N LEU A 714 -16.99 46.91 37.44
CA LEU A 714 -15.82 46.99 36.57
C LEU A 714 -16.05 48.04 35.48
N ALA A 715 -15.02 48.84 35.20
CA ALA A 715 -15.04 49.80 34.08
C ALA A 715 -14.29 49.19 32.88
N PRO A 716 -15.00 48.77 31.81
CA PRO A 716 -14.35 48.22 30.63
C PRO A 716 -13.85 49.35 29.71
N GLU A 717 -12.72 49.12 29.05
CA GLU A 717 -12.26 49.97 27.95
C GLU A 717 -12.91 49.55 26.63
N VAL A 718 -13.47 50.50 25.88
CA VAL A 718 -14.11 50.21 24.58
C VAL A 718 -13.34 50.86 23.43
N ARG A 719 -13.05 50.04 22.43
CA ARG A 719 -12.47 50.46 21.14
C ARG A 719 -13.40 50.05 20.01
N SER A 720 -13.61 50.94 19.05
CA SER A 720 -14.44 50.67 17.88
C SER A 720 -13.58 50.57 16.63
N ILE A 721 -13.76 49.51 15.83
CA ILE A 721 -13.11 49.34 14.52
C ILE A 721 -14.15 49.57 13.43
N ASN A 722 -13.85 50.51 12.52
CA ASN A 722 -14.76 51.01 11.51
C ASN A 722 -14.21 50.85 10.08
N TYR A 723 -15.14 50.82 9.13
CA TYR A 723 -14.85 50.90 7.70
C TYR A 723 -14.99 52.37 7.26
N ARG A 724 -13.97 52.91 6.57
CA ARG A 724 -13.98 54.26 5.98
C ARG A 724 -13.83 54.18 4.45
N ALA A 725 -13.91 55.33 3.76
CA ALA A 725 -13.84 55.38 2.30
C ALA A 725 -12.53 54.75 1.75
N GLU A 726 -11.44 54.91 2.49
CA GLU A 726 -10.12 54.41 2.16
C GLU A 726 -10.00 52.89 2.38
N GLY A 727 -10.79 52.32 3.30
CA GLY A 727 -10.78 50.90 3.62
C GLY A 727 -11.17 50.54 5.06
N PRO A 728 -11.06 49.26 5.43
CA PRO A 728 -11.30 48.77 6.78
C PRO A 728 -10.12 49.04 7.73
N GLY A 729 -10.37 48.99 9.04
CA GLY A 729 -9.32 48.90 10.06
C GLY A 729 -9.09 50.15 10.88
N TYR A 730 -9.91 51.20 10.70
CA TYR A 730 -9.78 52.45 11.44
C TYR A 730 -10.28 52.31 12.87
N ILE A 731 -9.49 52.80 13.83
CA ILE A 731 -9.80 52.69 15.25
C ILE A 731 -10.33 54.03 15.77
N ASP A 732 -11.48 53.97 16.40
CA ASP A 732 -12.08 55.09 17.11
C ASP A 732 -12.15 54.79 18.61
N ALA A 733 -11.83 55.79 19.42
CA ALA A 733 -11.95 55.69 20.87
C ALA A 733 -13.43 55.70 21.30
N GLY A 734 -13.79 54.80 22.22
CA GLY A 734 -15.12 54.75 22.83
C GLY A 734 -16.16 53.99 22.00
N LEU A 735 -17.42 54.23 22.37
CA LEU A 735 -18.57 53.51 21.82
C LEU A 735 -18.83 53.88 20.34
N PRO A 736 -19.30 52.93 19.51
CA PRO A 736 -19.89 53.23 18.22
C PRO A 736 -21.00 54.26 18.37
N TYR A 737 -21.20 55.12 17.37
CA TYR A 737 -22.18 56.22 17.45
C TYR A 737 -23.57 55.73 17.91
N ASP A 738 -24.04 54.61 17.37
CA ASP A 738 -25.34 54.01 17.69
C ASP A 738 -25.48 53.50 19.13
N MET A 739 -24.35 53.28 19.82
CA MET A 739 -24.29 52.81 21.20
C MET A 739 -23.96 53.93 22.20
N ARG A 740 -23.65 55.14 21.72
CA ARG A 740 -23.35 56.29 22.58
C ARG A 740 -24.60 56.79 23.29
N ARG A 741 -24.40 57.22 24.54
CA ARG A 741 -25.42 57.94 25.33
C ARG A 741 -25.69 59.32 24.74
N HIS A 742 -26.84 59.91 25.05
CA HIS A 742 -27.23 61.20 24.46
C HIS A 742 -26.18 62.31 24.66
N ARG A 743 -25.53 62.39 25.84
CA ARG A 743 -24.49 63.41 26.12
C ARG A 743 -23.29 63.33 25.18
N GLU A 744 -22.84 62.13 24.87
CA GLU A 744 -21.72 61.90 23.97
C GLU A 744 -22.10 62.24 22.52
N ARG A 745 -23.36 61.97 22.13
CA ARG A 745 -23.89 62.38 20.83
C ARG A 745 -23.99 63.89 20.68
N ILE A 746 -24.33 64.65 21.73
CA ILE A 746 -24.35 66.12 21.68
C ILE A 746 -22.99 66.70 21.28
N ALA A 747 -21.87 66.14 21.77
CA ALA A 747 -20.54 66.60 21.35
C ALA A 747 -20.27 66.35 19.86
N HIS A 748 -20.74 65.20 19.35
CA HIS A 748 -20.68 64.89 17.91
C HIS A 748 -21.53 65.86 17.10
N HIS A 749 -22.77 66.13 17.52
CA HIS A 749 -23.66 67.10 16.88
C HIS A 749 -23.07 68.49 16.77
N ARG A 750 -22.37 68.96 17.81
CA ARG A 750 -21.64 70.24 17.77
C ARG A 750 -20.53 70.22 16.72
N THR A 751 -19.79 69.12 16.62
CA THR A 751 -18.71 68.96 15.64
C THR A 751 -19.26 68.91 14.22
N ASP A 752 -20.36 68.19 14.01
CA ASP A 752 -21.07 68.12 12.73
C ASP A 752 -21.63 69.47 12.32
N GLN A 753 -22.24 70.19 13.27
CA GLN A 753 -22.74 71.53 13.03
C GLN A 753 -21.60 72.48 12.62
N GLN A 754 -20.45 72.44 13.30
CA GLN A 754 -19.28 73.26 12.94
C GLN A 754 -18.78 72.94 11.53
N ARG A 755 -18.69 71.65 11.19
CA ARG A 755 -18.30 71.19 9.86
C ARG A 755 -19.29 71.64 8.79
N ILE A 756 -20.59 71.51 9.03
CA ILE A 756 -21.65 71.97 8.12
C ILE A 756 -21.55 73.48 7.95
N ALA A 757 -21.44 74.23 9.06
CA ALA A 757 -21.34 75.69 9.05
C ALA A 757 -20.14 76.18 8.24
N ALA A 758 -18.99 75.50 8.31
CA ALA A 758 -17.77 75.87 7.59
C ALA A 758 -17.91 75.82 6.06
N ILE A 759 -18.81 74.97 5.54
CA ILE A 759 -19.01 74.77 4.09
C ILE A 759 -20.41 75.22 3.62
N PHE A 760 -21.21 75.84 4.50
CA PHE A 760 -22.61 76.15 4.21
C PHE A 760 -22.75 77.37 3.31
N ASN A 761 -23.29 77.17 2.11
CA ASN A 761 -23.59 78.25 1.17
C ASN A 761 -24.98 78.85 1.39
N ASN A 762 -25.12 80.15 1.11
CA ASN A 762 -26.41 80.83 1.10
C ASN A 762 -26.62 81.56 -0.25
N PRO A 763 -27.58 81.15 -1.10
CA PRO A 763 -28.57 80.09 -0.87
C PRO A 763 -27.96 78.67 -0.88
N PRO A 764 -28.54 77.72 -0.11
CA PRO A 764 -28.02 76.36 0.01
C PRO A 764 -28.39 75.48 -1.20
N GLY A 765 -27.39 74.75 -1.69
CA GLY A 765 -27.50 73.72 -2.72
C GLY A 765 -27.99 72.38 -2.16
N ASP A 766 -27.88 71.33 -2.98
CA ASP A 766 -28.37 70.00 -2.64
C ASP A 766 -27.52 69.30 -1.58
N ASP A 767 -26.21 69.55 -1.56
CA ASP A 767 -25.27 68.97 -0.60
C ASP A 767 -25.46 69.57 0.80
N GLU A 768 -25.65 70.89 0.91
CA GLU A 768 -25.97 71.54 2.19
C GLU A 768 -27.35 71.10 2.70
N ARG A 769 -28.34 70.97 1.81
CA ARG A 769 -29.66 70.41 2.13
C ARG A 769 -29.55 69.01 2.68
N LEU A 770 -28.75 68.14 2.04
CA LEU A 770 -28.56 66.76 2.46
C LEU A 770 -27.85 66.70 3.82
N SER A 771 -26.77 67.47 3.99
CA SER A 771 -26.00 67.52 5.24
C SER A 771 -26.86 68.00 6.42
N MET A 772 -27.67 69.04 6.21
CA MET A 772 -28.59 69.55 7.23
C MET A 772 -29.69 68.53 7.56
N ARG A 773 -30.23 67.84 6.56
CA ARG A 773 -31.22 66.76 6.76
C ARG A 773 -30.66 65.63 7.61
N ASN A 774 -29.44 65.17 7.30
CA ASN A 774 -28.79 64.10 8.06
C ASN A 774 -28.51 64.54 9.50
N ALA A 775 -28.04 65.76 9.73
CA ALA A 775 -27.81 66.27 11.08
C ALA A 775 -29.09 66.31 11.93
N TYR A 776 -30.24 66.70 11.34
CA TYR A 776 -31.52 66.65 12.05
C TYR A 776 -32.06 65.23 12.25
N ASP A 777 -31.75 64.29 11.36
CA ASP A 777 -32.10 62.88 11.53
C ASP A 777 -31.32 62.28 12.71
N ASP A 778 -30.03 62.54 12.78
CA ASP A 778 -29.18 62.11 13.89
C ASP A 778 -29.57 62.78 15.22
N LEU A 779 -29.96 64.05 15.20
CA LEU A 779 -30.44 64.77 16.38
C LEU A 779 -31.77 64.19 16.88
N ARG A 780 -32.65 63.76 15.97
CA ARG A 780 -33.90 63.06 16.31
C ARG A 780 -33.63 61.77 17.06
N VAL A 781 -32.71 60.94 16.57
CA VAL A 781 -32.30 59.70 17.25
C VAL A 781 -31.73 60.02 18.63
N THR A 782 -30.99 61.13 18.76
CA THR A 782 -30.41 61.57 20.05
C THR A 782 -31.49 61.97 21.06
N ILE A 783 -32.61 62.54 20.62
CA ILE A 783 -33.77 62.80 21.48
C ILE A 783 -34.35 61.48 22.01
N GLU A 784 -34.52 60.47 21.15
CA GLU A 784 -35.02 59.14 21.57
C GLU A 784 -34.10 58.50 22.62
N VAL A 785 -32.78 58.52 22.38
CA VAL A 785 -31.79 58.01 23.34
C VAL A 785 -31.78 58.84 24.64
N GLY A 786 -31.99 60.15 24.56
CA GLY A 786 -32.11 61.00 25.74
C GLY A 786 -33.32 60.65 26.61
N ILE A 787 -34.44 60.28 26.00
CA ILE A 787 -35.63 59.77 26.70
C ILE A 787 -35.29 58.46 27.43
N GLU A 788 -34.65 57.52 26.72
CA GLU A 788 -34.22 56.22 27.25
C GLU A 788 -33.26 56.37 28.45
N ASP A 789 -32.20 57.15 28.29
CA ASP A 789 -31.15 57.36 29.29
C ASP A 789 -31.63 58.20 30.49
N THR A 790 -32.42 59.25 30.23
CA THR A 790 -32.67 60.30 31.22
C THR A 790 -34.05 60.22 31.84
N ILE A 791 -35.10 60.15 31.02
CA ILE A 791 -36.49 60.13 31.50
C ILE A 791 -36.82 58.75 32.07
N LEU A 792 -36.50 57.71 31.31
CA LEU A 792 -36.73 56.32 31.69
C LEU A 792 -35.61 55.75 32.56
N ASN A 793 -34.55 56.51 32.86
CA ASN A 793 -33.43 56.08 33.69
C ASN A 793 -32.86 54.70 33.31
N GLU A 794 -32.76 54.41 32.01
CA GLU A 794 -32.27 53.11 31.53
C GLU A 794 -33.07 51.92 32.13
N THR A 795 -34.32 52.16 32.58
CA THR A 795 -35.25 51.12 33.05
C THR A 795 -35.69 50.25 31.87
N VAL A 796 -35.87 50.87 30.70
CA VAL A 796 -36.07 50.21 29.42
C VAL A 796 -34.94 50.67 28.52
N VAL A 797 -34.20 49.71 27.94
CA VAL A 797 -33.10 49.96 27.00
C VAL A 797 -33.25 49.01 25.82
N ARG A 798 -32.96 49.45 24.59
CA ARG A 798 -33.01 48.58 23.42
C ARG A 798 -32.00 47.43 23.56
N PHE A 799 -32.39 46.22 23.14
CA PHE A 799 -31.54 45.03 23.14
C PHE A 799 -31.14 44.48 24.53
N ARG A 800 -31.81 44.90 25.61
CA ARG A 800 -31.70 44.28 26.94
C ARG A 800 -32.91 43.37 27.19
N ASP A 801 -32.68 42.13 27.61
CA ASP A 801 -33.73 41.11 27.78
C ASP A 801 -34.70 41.40 28.95
N GLY A 802 -34.37 42.33 29.85
CA GLY A 802 -35.16 42.62 31.05
C GLY A 802 -35.36 44.11 31.34
N ILE A 803 -36.48 44.43 31.99
CA ILE A 803 -36.74 45.75 32.57
C ILE A 803 -35.91 45.89 33.84
N SER A 804 -35.13 46.97 33.96
CA SER A 804 -34.30 47.22 35.14
C SER A 804 -35.12 47.78 36.30
N VAL A 805 -35.82 46.90 37.01
CA VAL A 805 -36.69 47.25 38.15
C VAL A 805 -35.92 48.05 39.23
N GLY A 806 -34.66 47.72 39.48
CA GLY A 806 -33.81 48.47 40.42
C GLY A 806 -33.56 49.94 40.04
N ARG A 807 -33.79 50.30 38.77
CA ARG A 807 -33.68 51.68 38.26
C ARG A 807 -35.04 52.40 38.20
N LEU A 808 -36.14 51.69 38.49
CA LEU A 808 -37.49 52.26 38.43
C LEU A 808 -37.66 53.46 39.37
N ASN A 809 -36.97 53.45 40.51
CA ASN A 809 -36.96 54.56 41.48
C ASN A 809 -36.41 55.88 40.90
N GLY A 810 -35.64 55.83 39.81
CA GLY A 810 -35.11 57.01 39.13
C GLY A 810 -35.85 57.39 37.86
N VAL A 811 -36.94 56.69 37.51
CA VAL A 811 -37.82 57.10 36.41
C VAL A 811 -38.53 58.39 36.80
N MET A 812 -38.36 59.43 35.99
CA MET A 812 -38.89 60.75 36.29
C MET A 812 -40.37 60.87 35.92
N SER A 813 -41.15 61.60 36.72
CA SER A 813 -42.45 62.08 36.26
C SER A 813 -42.22 63.11 35.14
N VAL A 814 -42.80 62.87 33.97
CA VAL A 814 -42.68 63.79 32.83
C VAL A 814 -43.53 65.02 33.12
N GLN A 815 -42.91 66.17 33.32
CA GLN A 815 -43.64 67.43 33.46
C GLN A 815 -44.22 67.85 32.11
N GLU A 816 -45.39 68.49 32.12
CA GLU A 816 -46.03 68.93 30.87
C GLU A 816 -45.13 69.85 30.04
N ALA A 817 -44.33 70.69 30.68
CA ALA A 817 -43.34 71.54 30.02
C ALA A 817 -42.26 70.73 29.29
N ASP A 818 -41.71 69.68 29.93
CA ASP A 818 -40.68 68.83 29.34
C ASP A 818 -41.24 68.03 28.16
N TYR A 819 -42.44 67.48 28.30
CA TYR A 819 -43.14 66.76 27.22
C TYR A 819 -43.35 67.67 26.00
N ARG A 820 -43.90 68.87 26.22
CA ARG A 820 -44.14 69.84 25.13
C ARG A 820 -42.84 70.23 24.44
N GLU A 821 -41.74 70.34 25.17
CA GLU A 821 -40.44 70.69 24.60
C GLU A 821 -39.80 69.54 23.82
N VAL A 822 -39.85 68.30 24.35
CA VAL A 822 -39.47 67.09 23.61
C VAL A 822 -40.27 66.99 22.31
N GLN A 823 -41.60 67.17 22.39
CA GLN A 823 -42.48 67.12 21.22
C GLN A 823 -42.14 68.21 20.21
N ARG A 824 -41.94 69.46 20.66
CA ARG A 824 -41.57 70.60 19.79
C ARG A 824 -40.26 70.33 19.05
N LEU A 825 -39.23 69.83 19.75
CA LEU A 825 -37.92 69.50 19.18
C LEU A 825 -38.00 68.30 18.22
N HIS A 826 -38.70 67.23 18.62
CA HIS A 826 -38.91 66.06 17.77
C HIS A 826 -39.67 66.43 16.49
N ASP A 827 -40.76 67.19 16.58
CA ASP A 827 -41.51 67.69 15.42
C ASP A 827 -40.64 68.57 14.53
N LYS A 828 -39.76 69.40 15.11
CA LYS A 828 -38.81 70.21 14.35
C LYS A 828 -37.81 69.35 13.58
N CYS A 829 -37.31 68.26 14.18
CA CYS A 829 -36.48 67.29 13.48
C CYS A 829 -37.27 66.60 12.35
N CYS A 830 -38.49 66.12 12.63
CA CYS A 830 -39.37 65.51 11.62
C CYS A 830 -39.65 66.43 10.43
N ARG A 831 -39.72 67.74 10.64
CA ARG A 831 -39.90 68.74 9.57
C ARG A 831 -38.65 68.96 8.71
N ASN A 832 -37.47 68.56 9.18
CA ASN A 832 -36.18 68.76 8.53
C ASN A 832 -35.60 67.50 7.88
N VAL A 833 -36.24 66.33 8.04
CA VAL A 833 -35.82 65.04 7.45
C VAL A 833 -36.64 64.66 6.22
N ARG A 834 -36.18 63.66 5.45
CA ARG A 834 -36.86 63.17 4.24
C ARG A 834 -38.02 62.19 4.50
N ALA A 835 -38.26 61.80 5.76
CA ALA A 835 -39.16 60.71 6.12
C ALA A 835 -40.67 60.96 5.86
N HIS A 836 -41.06 62.17 5.43
CA HIS A 836 -42.45 62.51 5.13
C HIS A 836 -42.57 63.18 3.75
N SER A 837 -43.54 62.72 2.93
CA SER A 837 -43.93 63.41 1.71
C SER A 837 -44.62 64.73 2.07
N HIS A 838 -43.98 65.84 1.77
CA HIS A 838 -44.55 67.17 2.00
C HIS A 838 -45.31 67.64 0.75
N ALA A 839 -46.38 68.41 0.96
CA ALA A 839 -47.20 68.95 -0.13
C ALA A 839 -46.32 69.75 -1.12
N ALA A 840 -46.47 69.48 -2.42
CA ALA A 840 -45.59 69.98 -3.50
C ALA A 840 -45.43 71.52 -3.57
N GLY A 841 -46.32 72.29 -2.93
CA GLY A 841 -46.24 73.76 -2.83
C GLY A 841 -45.47 74.30 -1.62
N GLN A 842 -45.05 73.47 -0.65
CA GLN A 842 -44.26 73.90 0.50
C GLN A 842 -42.76 73.70 0.23
N GLN A 843 -42.14 74.59 -0.55
CA GLN A 843 -40.67 74.71 -0.59
C GLN A 843 -40.20 75.35 0.71
N ARG A 844 -39.97 74.53 1.74
CA ARG A 844 -39.44 75.02 3.03
C ARG A 844 -37.99 75.48 2.86
N ALA A 845 -37.67 76.61 3.46
CA ALA A 845 -36.30 77.08 3.58
C ALA A 845 -35.47 76.04 4.35
N VAL A 846 -34.24 75.83 3.93
CA VAL A 846 -33.28 74.97 4.62
C VAL A 846 -32.91 75.65 5.93
N THR A 847 -32.96 74.90 7.02
CA THR A 847 -32.58 75.42 8.33
C THR A 847 -31.11 75.84 8.31
N GLN A 848 -30.80 77.00 8.91
CA GLN A 848 -29.45 77.55 8.93
C GLN A 848 -28.59 76.85 10.00
N PRO A 849 -27.26 76.76 9.83
CA PRO A 849 -26.37 76.13 10.81
C PRO A 849 -26.48 76.70 12.23
N ASP A 850 -26.72 78.00 12.38
CA ASP A 850 -26.92 78.65 13.69
C ASP A 850 -28.24 78.24 14.37
N GLU A 851 -29.24 77.88 13.59
CA GLU A 851 -30.50 77.36 14.11
C GLU A 851 -30.36 75.90 14.55
N LEU A 852 -29.61 75.08 13.78
CA LEU A 852 -29.24 73.73 14.20
C LEU A 852 -28.46 73.75 15.52
N LEU A 853 -27.47 74.64 15.68
CA LEU A 853 -26.71 74.77 16.92
C LEU A 853 -27.61 75.11 18.12
N ARG A 854 -28.54 76.05 17.94
CA ARG A 854 -29.52 76.40 18.98
C ARG A 854 -30.40 75.21 19.36
N ASP A 855 -30.84 74.41 18.38
CA ASP A 855 -31.63 73.22 18.66
C ASP A 855 -30.81 72.15 19.40
N ILE A 856 -29.55 71.92 19.02
CA ILE A 856 -28.63 71.00 19.71
C ILE A 856 -28.46 71.43 21.18
N GLU A 857 -28.23 72.72 21.44
CA GLU A 857 -28.11 73.23 22.81
C GLU A 857 -29.42 73.15 23.59
N THR A 858 -30.55 73.32 22.92
CA THR A 858 -31.87 73.17 23.55
C THR A 858 -32.11 71.72 23.97
N VAL A 859 -31.77 70.73 23.12
CA VAL A 859 -31.81 69.29 23.46
C VAL A 859 -30.89 68.98 24.64
N ASN A 860 -29.65 69.48 24.60
CA ASN A 860 -28.68 69.28 25.69
C ASN A 860 -29.19 69.87 27.01
N THR A 861 -29.68 71.11 26.99
CA THR A 861 -30.21 71.80 28.18
C THR A 861 -31.42 71.07 28.75
N LEU A 862 -32.36 70.66 27.90
CA LEU A 862 -33.55 69.90 28.30
C LEU A 862 -33.18 68.65 29.12
N PHE A 863 -32.31 67.78 28.59
CA PHE A 863 -31.93 66.56 29.30
C PHE A 863 -31.03 66.83 30.52
N GLN A 864 -30.23 67.91 30.52
CA GLN A 864 -29.49 68.32 31.71
C GLN A 864 -30.42 68.77 32.84
N ASP A 865 -31.45 69.55 32.54
CA ASP A 865 -32.40 70.06 33.55
C ASP A 865 -33.31 68.95 34.08
N ILE A 866 -33.75 68.02 33.21
CA ILE A 866 -34.43 66.79 33.64
C ILE A 866 -33.54 66.00 34.60
N ARG A 867 -32.26 65.82 34.26
CA ARG A 867 -31.32 65.07 35.10
C ARG A 867 -30.98 65.78 36.41
N ARG A 868 -30.84 67.10 36.44
CA ARG A 868 -30.59 67.88 37.67
C ARG A 868 -31.73 67.73 38.68
N ARG A 869 -32.98 67.63 38.22
CA ARG A 869 -34.14 67.41 39.10
C ARG A 869 -34.13 66.04 39.80
N ARG A 870 -33.32 65.11 39.33
CA ARG A 870 -33.21 63.74 39.85
C ARG A 870 -32.23 63.60 41.03
N GLY A 871 -31.31 64.56 41.20
CA GLY A 871 -30.19 64.48 42.14
C GLY A 871 -28.86 64.29 41.43
#